data_AF-A0A2J8IFR8-F1
#
_entry.id   AF-A0A2J8IFR8-F1
#
_cell.length_a   1.000
_cell.length_b   1.000
_cell.length_c   1.000
_cell.angle_alpha   90.00
_cell.angle_beta   90.00
_cell.angle_gamma   90.00
#
_symmetry.space_group_name_H-M   'P 1'
#
loop_
_entity.id
_entity.type
_entity.pdbx_description
1 polymer ?
#
loop_
_entity_poly.entity_id
_entity_poly.type
_entity_poly.pdbx_seq_one_letter_code
_entity_poly.pdbx_strand_id
1 'polypeptide(L)'
;MLHQHAPAVPELGLAPFHTGAEAAHGVAWLGPATVFPQPVGMAATWDADLIERLGEATGRELRGKKAGDSSVGLNAWAPVVNPLRHPLWGRNEEGFSEDPHLTAELAGAYCRGLKGRDPHTWLTVPTLKHFLAYNNELDRNVTSSNLSPRVLHEYELPAYRSPIEEGVAGAVMLSYNLVNGRPAHVSDLVQSELRQWRNGDSLTIVTDAGAPGSLFRAEKYFDDGPAAYAAALHAGVDSFTDDGDNPAPSIGYLQEALKQQLINEADVDRAVLRLLTLRARTGEFTPDRDPYASIGTDVIGAPAHVGLAREAAAKSVVVLRNDPEGGLLPLGSSPGSIAVIGTLGSRVLSDWYSGTLQDEVSIAEGLTRRYGGDEGAGVTIEEGADVVSLRSVRTGGYLGGDGTAVLTTQATVPGEAERFVLKDWGKGELTLQSALTGKFVTDSGDGYLRAAADRVGGWVVQETFRLDYSSDGTAALQHIGTRKWVRVETGTASAALVPDARTADRFVLRTLTSGHEAARQAAAAAHTAVVVVGNDPHLGGRETLDRNTLELPLADQELVRIVREANPRTVLVIVSSYPYALGALADTPAVVWTSHGGQELGNGVADILSGDTGPTGRLPQTWFRRDEDLAGILDYDIITSRSTYLYSRAEPLFALGHGLTYGQVRYESVVLRELPGEGALRADSAELTVELRNTGSRAAAELVQVYASAPGHRFEFPRRLLVGHQRVEVPAGGTATARVTVSLDRLATYSVVEERLLVEPGTYQLLVGASAEDLPLAVPLEVPGTPGPGRRTGQWFRAENFDSCHNLALVPETPLAGTAIAPADAARLGWTLYRGWNAVPADGGHAVLLDMVAGPARGAAGNVRVQVPGPADTWNTVGSARITPGFRGELEIRMGSGTAPAGAGPSGARPSRAATPSDGGAFRLVLEGAVAVSRVQLT
;
A
#
# COMPACT_ATOMS: atom_id res chain seq x y z
N MET A 1 27.62 -16.57 -5.34
CA MET A 1 26.28 -16.74 -5.97
C MET A 1 25.15 -16.17 -5.14
N LEU A 2 25.28 -16.05 -3.81
CA LEU A 2 24.18 -15.56 -2.95
C LEU A 2 24.02 -14.03 -2.92
N HIS A 3 24.97 -13.26 -3.44
CA HIS A 3 24.84 -11.80 -3.59
C HIS A 3 24.07 -11.47 -4.89
N GLN A 4 23.32 -10.35 -4.91
CA GLN A 4 22.49 -9.92 -6.05
C GLN A 4 23.28 -9.88 -7.38
N HIS A 5 24.56 -9.47 -7.35
CA HIS A 5 25.50 -9.62 -8.45
C HIS A 5 26.34 -10.88 -8.23
N ALA A 6 25.97 -11.95 -8.92
CA ALA A 6 26.71 -13.20 -8.93
C ALA A 6 27.74 -13.21 -10.08
N PRO A 7 29.03 -13.47 -9.80
CA PRO A 7 30.04 -13.59 -10.85
C PRO A 7 29.79 -14.83 -11.71
N ALA A 8 30.40 -14.86 -12.90
CA ALA A 8 30.45 -16.05 -13.74
C ALA A 8 31.18 -17.20 -13.02
N VAL A 9 30.83 -18.44 -13.37
CA VAL A 9 31.57 -19.65 -13.01
C VAL A 9 31.98 -20.36 -14.31
N PRO A 10 33.11 -19.97 -14.91
CA PRO A 10 33.50 -20.42 -16.26
C PRO A 10 33.65 -21.94 -16.38
N GLU A 11 34.11 -22.61 -15.32
CA GLU A 11 34.34 -24.06 -15.30
C GLU A 11 33.03 -24.85 -15.41
N LEU A 12 31.91 -24.24 -15.02
CA LEU A 12 30.57 -24.80 -15.12
C LEU A 12 29.77 -24.19 -16.29
N GLY A 13 30.37 -23.29 -17.06
CA GLY A 13 29.69 -22.57 -18.13
C GLY A 13 28.59 -21.61 -17.65
N LEU A 14 28.62 -21.17 -16.38
CA LEU A 14 27.62 -20.26 -15.82
C LEU A 14 28.00 -18.81 -16.10
N ALA A 15 27.10 -18.08 -16.77
CA ALA A 15 27.20 -16.64 -16.99
C ALA A 15 27.09 -15.85 -15.66
N PRO A 16 27.57 -14.60 -15.62
CA PRO A 16 27.24 -13.71 -14.50
C PRO A 16 25.71 -13.51 -14.44
N PHE A 17 25.19 -13.27 -13.25
CA PHE A 17 23.75 -13.15 -13.02
C PHE A 17 23.47 -11.97 -12.09
N HIS A 18 22.43 -11.21 -12.43
CA HIS A 18 21.87 -10.18 -11.58
C HIS A 18 20.49 -10.60 -11.08
N THR A 19 20.32 -10.64 -9.76
CA THR A 19 19.01 -10.84 -9.14
C THR A 19 18.22 -9.54 -9.25
N GLY A 20 17.10 -9.59 -9.96
CA GLY A 20 16.12 -8.50 -9.95
C GLY A 20 16.09 -7.62 -11.20
N ALA A 21 14.89 -7.18 -11.52
CA ALA A 21 14.58 -6.03 -12.36
C ALA A 21 13.21 -5.49 -11.93
N GLU A 22 13.08 -4.16 -11.80
CA GLU A 22 11.82 -3.55 -11.37
C GLU A 22 10.78 -3.56 -12.50
N ALA A 23 9.55 -3.94 -12.14
CA ALA A 23 8.49 -4.26 -13.10
C ALA A 23 7.07 -3.94 -12.58
N ALA A 24 6.94 -2.97 -11.67
CA ALA A 24 5.70 -2.71 -10.93
C ALA A 24 4.50 -2.42 -11.86
N HIS A 25 4.69 -1.62 -12.91
CA HIS A 25 3.64 -1.27 -13.88
C HIS A 25 4.21 -1.00 -15.29
N GLY A 26 5.06 -1.92 -15.74
CA GLY A 26 5.98 -1.74 -16.86
C GLY A 26 7.42 -1.90 -16.38
N VAL A 27 8.37 -2.09 -17.30
CA VAL A 27 9.79 -2.25 -16.92
C VAL A 27 10.36 -0.90 -16.46
N ALA A 28 10.94 -0.87 -15.27
CA ALA A 28 11.47 0.35 -14.67
C ALA A 28 13.00 0.43 -14.69
N TRP A 29 13.53 1.65 -14.57
CA TRP A 29 14.97 1.99 -14.48
C TRP A 29 15.86 1.62 -15.69
N LEU A 30 15.36 0.84 -16.64
CA LEU A 30 16.11 0.35 -17.80
C LEU A 30 15.88 1.19 -19.07
N GLY A 31 15.61 2.49 -18.91
CA GLY A 31 15.33 3.43 -20.02
C GLY A 31 13.90 3.35 -20.56
N PRO A 32 13.67 3.64 -21.85
CA PRO A 32 12.32 3.69 -22.44
C PRO A 32 11.56 2.36 -22.34
N ALA A 33 10.32 2.38 -21.87
CA ALA A 33 9.45 1.21 -21.77
C ALA A 33 7.99 1.66 -21.78
N THR A 34 7.07 0.75 -22.10
CA THR A 34 5.64 1.06 -21.94
C THR A 34 5.33 1.22 -20.45
N VAL A 35 4.73 2.35 -20.08
CA VAL A 35 4.30 2.63 -18.70
C VAL A 35 2.79 2.56 -18.61
N PHE A 36 2.30 1.58 -17.86
CA PHE A 36 0.88 1.37 -17.57
C PHE A 36 0.44 2.22 -16.36
N PRO A 37 -0.88 2.33 -16.07
CA PRO A 37 -1.34 2.92 -14.82
C PRO A 37 -0.63 2.29 -13.62
N GLN A 38 -0.39 3.08 -12.57
CA GLN A 38 0.12 2.55 -11.30
C GLN A 38 -0.72 1.35 -10.82
N PRO A 39 -0.15 0.41 -10.05
CA PRO A 39 -0.88 -0.78 -9.58
C PRO A 39 -2.24 -0.49 -8.94
N VAL A 40 -2.39 0.57 -8.15
CA VAL A 40 -3.69 0.97 -7.59
C VAL A 40 -4.70 1.38 -8.68
N GLY A 41 -4.23 1.94 -9.81
CA GLY A 41 -5.05 2.20 -10.99
C GLY A 41 -5.37 0.94 -11.78
N MET A 42 -4.41 0.01 -11.93
CA MET A 42 -4.69 -1.31 -12.50
C MET A 42 -5.78 -2.02 -11.68
N ALA A 43 -5.68 -1.94 -10.35
CA ALA A 43 -6.65 -2.55 -9.46
C ALA A 43 -8.04 -1.89 -9.58
N ALA A 44 -8.09 -0.58 -9.86
CA ALA A 44 -9.35 0.11 -10.10
C ALA A 44 -10.13 -0.43 -11.32
N THR A 45 -9.47 -1.17 -12.22
CA THR A 45 -10.13 -1.84 -13.34
C THR A 45 -10.96 -3.05 -12.90
N TRP A 46 -10.62 -3.71 -11.78
CA TRP A 46 -11.19 -5.01 -11.36
C TRP A 46 -11.29 -5.99 -12.56
N ASP A 47 -10.24 -6.06 -13.37
CA ASP A 47 -10.20 -6.83 -14.62
C ASP A 47 -8.91 -7.68 -14.63
N ALA A 48 -9.00 -8.87 -14.03
CA ALA A 48 -7.87 -9.80 -13.93
C ALA A 48 -7.31 -10.19 -15.30
N ASP A 49 -8.17 -10.31 -16.33
CA ASP A 49 -7.74 -10.65 -17.68
C ASP A 49 -6.93 -9.52 -18.31
N LEU A 50 -7.37 -8.26 -18.14
CA LEU A 50 -6.58 -7.10 -18.54
C LEU A 50 -5.22 -7.10 -17.84
N ILE A 51 -5.19 -7.26 -16.51
CA ILE A 51 -3.96 -7.23 -15.71
C ILE A 51 -2.98 -8.35 -16.10
N GLU A 52 -3.48 -9.54 -16.44
CA GLU A 52 -2.64 -10.61 -17.00
C GLU A 52 -1.96 -10.18 -18.30
N ARG A 53 -2.69 -9.53 -19.21
CA ARG A 53 -2.10 -9.00 -20.45
C ARG A 53 -1.08 -7.89 -20.17
N LEU A 54 -1.31 -7.04 -19.17
CA LEU A 54 -0.33 -6.04 -18.74
C LEU A 54 0.97 -6.72 -18.27
N GLY A 55 0.85 -7.76 -17.44
CA GLY A 55 1.99 -8.54 -16.97
C GLY A 55 2.75 -9.24 -18.11
N GLU A 56 2.02 -9.79 -19.09
CA GLU A 56 2.65 -10.41 -20.27
C GLU A 56 3.42 -9.36 -21.09
N ALA A 57 2.83 -8.20 -21.37
CA ALA A 57 3.51 -7.11 -22.07
C ALA A 57 4.78 -6.66 -21.33
N THR A 58 4.70 -6.44 -20.02
CA THR A 58 5.86 -6.12 -19.17
C THR A 58 6.94 -7.21 -19.24
N GLY A 59 6.56 -8.48 -19.14
CA GLY A 59 7.51 -9.60 -19.20
C GLY A 59 8.21 -9.72 -20.55
N ARG A 60 7.49 -9.44 -21.66
CA ARG A 60 8.06 -9.39 -23.01
C ARG A 60 9.03 -8.23 -23.17
N GLU A 61 8.69 -7.05 -22.67
CA GLU A 61 9.62 -5.92 -22.67
C GLU A 61 10.85 -6.19 -21.81
N LEU A 62 10.72 -6.88 -20.68
CA LEU A 62 11.88 -7.26 -19.85
C LEU A 62 12.81 -8.24 -20.60
N ARG A 63 12.25 -9.19 -21.36
CA ARG A 63 13.03 -10.03 -22.29
C ARG A 63 13.71 -9.19 -23.37
N GLY A 64 13.02 -8.19 -23.93
CA GLY A 64 13.60 -7.25 -24.87
C GLY A 64 14.76 -6.45 -24.28
N LYS A 65 14.64 -5.99 -23.02
CA LYS A 65 15.75 -5.35 -22.28
C LYS A 65 16.93 -6.29 -22.13
N LYS A 66 16.69 -7.56 -21.78
CA LYS A 66 17.74 -8.58 -21.68
C LYS A 66 18.42 -8.87 -23.02
N ALA A 67 17.67 -8.86 -24.12
CA ALA A 67 18.24 -9.06 -25.45
C ALA A 67 19.19 -7.91 -25.83
N GLY A 68 18.90 -6.68 -25.39
CA GLY A 68 19.78 -5.52 -25.54
C GLY A 68 20.96 -5.47 -24.56
N ASP A 69 20.76 -5.97 -23.34
CA ASP A 69 21.77 -6.03 -22.29
C ASP A 69 21.65 -7.35 -21.49
N SER A 70 22.59 -8.26 -21.72
CA SER A 70 22.62 -9.58 -21.10
C SER A 70 22.67 -9.56 -19.56
N SER A 71 23.11 -8.44 -18.95
CA SER A 71 23.19 -8.28 -17.50
C SER A 71 21.82 -8.13 -16.83
N VAL A 72 20.78 -7.77 -17.58
CA VAL A 72 19.41 -7.63 -17.06
C VAL A 72 18.90 -8.98 -16.55
N GLY A 73 18.45 -8.97 -15.30
CA GLY A 73 17.82 -10.09 -14.63
C GLY A 73 16.39 -10.32 -15.13
N LEU A 74 15.97 -11.58 -15.20
CA LEU A 74 14.57 -11.95 -15.50
C LEU A 74 13.77 -12.28 -14.23
N ASN A 75 14.33 -11.96 -13.07
CA ASN A 75 13.59 -12.00 -11.81
C ASN A 75 12.86 -10.67 -11.65
N ALA A 76 11.58 -10.62 -11.97
CA ALA A 76 10.80 -9.40 -11.93
C ALA A 76 10.37 -9.08 -10.48
N TRP A 77 10.82 -7.95 -9.94
CA TRP A 77 10.48 -7.48 -8.59
C TRP A 77 9.09 -6.84 -8.53
N ALA A 78 8.09 -7.63 -8.90
CA ALA A 78 6.69 -7.26 -8.89
C ALA A 78 5.82 -8.53 -8.83
N PRO A 79 4.57 -8.41 -8.37
CA PRO A 79 3.90 -7.22 -7.82
C PRO A 79 4.15 -6.95 -6.32
N VAL A 80 3.83 -5.73 -5.88
CA VAL A 80 3.63 -5.43 -4.46
C VAL A 80 2.26 -5.96 -4.03
N VAL A 81 2.20 -6.78 -2.98
CA VAL A 81 0.98 -7.42 -2.49
C VAL A 81 0.65 -7.05 -1.05
N ASN A 82 1.36 -6.10 -0.44
CA ASN A 82 0.94 -5.54 0.85
C ASN A 82 -0.45 -4.91 0.69
N PRO A 83 -1.47 -5.35 1.45
CA PRO A 83 -2.78 -4.72 1.40
C PRO A 83 -2.67 -3.23 1.75
N LEU A 84 -3.46 -2.38 1.10
CA LEU A 84 -3.50 -0.93 1.31
C LEU A 84 -4.20 -0.56 2.63
N ARG A 85 -3.64 -1.04 3.74
CA ARG A 85 -4.21 -0.92 5.10
C ARG A 85 -4.40 0.53 5.53
N HIS A 86 -3.43 1.39 5.19
CA HIS A 86 -3.37 2.75 5.70
C HIS A 86 -3.12 3.75 4.57
N PRO A 87 -4.05 4.69 4.30
CA PRO A 87 -4.00 5.57 3.13
C PRO A 87 -2.92 6.67 3.17
N LEU A 88 -2.23 6.81 4.32
CA LEU A 88 -1.06 7.69 4.45
C LEU A 88 0.27 7.01 4.14
N TRP A 89 0.28 5.70 3.88
CA TRP A 89 1.51 4.98 3.53
C TRP A 89 2.13 5.59 2.26
N GLY A 90 3.42 5.91 2.34
CA GLY A 90 4.15 6.56 1.25
C GLY A 90 4.22 5.75 -0.04
N ARG A 91 4.04 4.42 -0.02
CA ARG A 91 4.09 3.57 -1.22
C ARG A 91 2.74 2.98 -1.62
N ASN A 92 1.65 3.66 -1.23
CA ASN A 92 0.29 3.22 -1.52
C ASN A 92 0.03 3.01 -3.03
N GLU A 93 0.72 3.75 -3.89
CA GLU A 93 0.61 3.64 -5.35
C GLU A 93 0.99 2.27 -5.89
N GLU A 94 1.86 1.55 -5.19
CA GLU A 94 2.40 0.27 -5.65
C GLU A 94 1.49 -0.91 -5.31
N GLY A 95 0.61 -0.78 -4.32
CA GLY A 95 -0.32 -1.84 -3.93
C GLY A 95 -1.59 -1.86 -4.77
N PHE A 96 -2.31 -2.99 -4.72
CA PHE A 96 -3.52 -3.19 -5.52
C PHE A 96 -4.78 -2.76 -4.77
N SER A 97 -5.07 -3.32 -3.59
CA SER A 97 -6.31 -3.05 -2.85
C SER A 97 -6.11 -3.06 -1.33
N GLU A 98 -6.99 -2.41 -0.58
CA GLU A 98 -7.08 -2.63 0.86
C GLU A 98 -7.66 -4.00 1.21
N ASP A 99 -8.34 -4.67 0.27
CA ASP A 99 -8.80 -6.05 0.45
C ASP A 99 -7.67 -7.04 0.11
N PRO A 100 -7.31 -7.94 1.03
CA PRO A 100 -6.16 -8.81 0.84
C PRO A 100 -6.39 -9.87 -0.25
N HIS A 101 -7.65 -10.27 -0.46
CA HIS A 101 -7.95 -11.28 -1.45
C HIS A 101 -8.12 -10.73 -2.86
N LEU A 102 -8.71 -9.54 -3.00
CA LEU A 102 -8.71 -8.81 -4.26
C LEU A 102 -7.26 -8.47 -4.65
N THR A 103 -6.42 -8.11 -3.66
CA THR A 103 -4.97 -7.96 -3.87
C THR A 103 -4.36 -9.25 -4.42
N ALA A 104 -4.61 -10.40 -3.77
CA ALA A 104 -4.10 -11.70 -4.24
C ALA A 104 -4.58 -12.04 -5.66
N GLU A 105 -5.86 -11.82 -5.97
CA GLU A 105 -6.46 -12.08 -7.29
C GLU A 105 -5.79 -11.28 -8.40
N LEU A 106 -5.72 -9.95 -8.22
CA LEU A 106 -5.23 -9.04 -9.26
C LEU A 106 -3.71 -9.10 -9.39
N ALA A 107 -2.98 -9.18 -8.27
CA ALA A 107 -1.55 -9.39 -8.27
C ALA A 107 -1.18 -10.77 -8.85
N GLY A 108 -1.96 -11.81 -8.54
CA GLY A 108 -1.83 -13.14 -9.12
C GLY A 108 -2.03 -13.13 -10.64
N ALA A 109 -2.99 -12.34 -11.15
CA ALA A 109 -3.16 -12.13 -12.58
C ALA A 109 -1.93 -11.49 -13.22
N TYR A 110 -1.35 -10.46 -12.60
CA TYR A 110 -0.11 -9.84 -13.08
C TYR A 110 1.05 -10.84 -13.09
N CYS A 111 1.20 -11.65 -12.03
CA CYS A 111 2.16 -12.76 -11.96
C CYS A 111 1.96 -13.78 -13.10
N ARG A 112 0.72 -14.17 -13.41
CA ARG A 112 0.42 -15.09 -14.53
C ARG A 112 0.93 -14.52 -15.85
N GLY A 113 0.69 -13.23 -16.10
CA GLY A 113 1.21 -12.52 -17.26
C GLY A 113 2.74 -12.52 -17.32
N LEU A 114 3.39 -12.06 -16.24
CA LEU A 114 4.85 -12.00 -16.12
C LEU A 114 5.52 -13.38 -16.29
N LYS A 115 4.92 -14.44 -15.73
CA LYS A 115 5.39 -15.82 -15.86
C LYS A 115 5.23 -16.35 -17.29
N GLY A 116 4.20 -15.92 -18.01
CA GLY A 116 3.86 -16.45 -19.33
C GLY A 116 3.21 -17.83 -19.26
N ARG A 117 2.87 -18.39 -20.44
CA ARG A 117 2.02 -19.58 -20.56
C ARG A 117 2.76 -20.87 -20.89
N ASP A 118 4.04 -20.80 -21.25
CA ASP A 118 4.81 -22.01 -21.54
C ASP A 118 5.00 -22.86 -20.27
N PRO A 119 4.74 -24.17 -20.34
CA PRO A 119 4.74 -25.03 -19.15
C PRO A 119 6.14 -25.35 -18.60
N HIS A 120 7.21 -25.06 -19.36
CA HIS A 120 8.58 -25.45 -19.01
C HIS A 120 9.51 -24.26 -18.82
N THR A 121 9.38 -23.25 -19.67
CA THR A 121 10.18 -22.03 -19.64
C THR A 121 9.27 -20.85 -19.33
N TRP A 122 9.65 -20.06 -18.33
CA TRP A 122 8.91 -18.88 -17.90
C TRP A 122 9.44 -17.66 -18.64
N LEU A 123 8.51 -16.76 -19.01
CA LEU A 123 8.82 -15.48 -19.62
C LEU A 123 9.69 -14.64 -18.67
N THR A 124 9.28 -14.53 -17.41
CA THR A 124 10.06 -13.97 -16.30
C THR A 124 9.77 -14.78 -15.02
N VAL A 125 10.44 -14.47 -13.92
CA VAL A 125 10.16 -15.04 -12.61
C VAL A 125 9.57 -13.95 -11.71
N PRO A 126 8.24 -13.93 -11.49
CA PRO A 126 7.60 -12.95 -10.62
C PRO A 126 8.05 -13.10 -9.17
N THR A 127 8.28 -11.96 -8.50
CA THR A 127 8.66 -11.86 -7.09
C THR A 127 7.64 -11.03 -6.33
N LEU A 128 6.85 -11.67 -5.46
CA LEU A 128 5.94 -10.93 -4.60
C LEU A 128 6.74 -10.10 -3.58
N LYS A 129 6.29 -8.88 -3.28
CA LYS A 129 6.92 -8.05 -2.25
C LYS A 129 5.89 -7.23 -1.47
N HIS A 130 6.14 -6.79 -0.24
CA HIS A 130 7.30 -7.07 0.60
C HIS A 130 6.83 -7.86 1.81
N PHE A 131 7.33 -9.09 1.96
CA PHE A 131 6.90 -10.01 3.00
C PHE A 131 7.57 -9.68 4.34
N LEU A 132 6.85 -9.13 5.33
CA LEU A 132 5.41 -8.83 5.32
C LEU A 132 5.05 -7.60 6.18
N ALA A 133 3.78 -7.18 6.07
CA ALA A 133 3.18 -6.09 6.83
C ALA A 133 4.00 -4.78 6.80
N TYR A 134 4.33 -4.37 5.59
CA TYR A 134 5.13 -3.19 5.31
C TYR A 134 4.23 -2.11 4.70
N ASN A 135 3.72 -1.22 5.54
CA ASN A 135 2.90 -0.07 5.15
C ASN A 135 3.28 1.22 5.91
N ASN A 136 4.58 1.43 6.16
CA ASN A 136 5.14 2.70 6.66
C ASN A 136 6.56 2.88 6.13
N GLU A 137 6.93 4.11 5.80
CA GLU A 137 8.24 4.48 5.24
C GLU A 137 9.17 5.11 6.27
N LEU A 138 8.62 5.95 7.15
CA LEU A 138 9.42 6.58 8.20
C LEU A 138 9.93 5.51 9.17
N ASP A 139 11.26 5.50 9.37
CA ASP A 139 11.96 4.55 10.25
C ASP A 139 11.57 3.08 9.96
N ARG A 140 11.28 2.76 8.70
CA ARG A 140 10.75 1.46 8.26
C ARG A 140 11.59 0.25 8.66
N ASN A 141 12.90 0.42 8.83
CA ASN A 141 13.83 -0.65 9.20
C ASN A 141 14.00 -0.82 10.72
N VAL A 142 13.40 0.03 11.55
CA VAL A 142 13.48 -0.09 13.03
C VAL A 142 12.11 -0.04 13.72
N THR A 143 11.05 0.06 12.93
CA THR A 143 9.66 -0.03 13.39
C THR A 143 9.16 -1.47 13.34
N SER A 144 8.21 -1.80 14.22
CA SER A 144 7.62 -3.14 14.32
C SER A 144 6.13 -3.11 14.01
N SER A 145 5.73 -3.90 13.02
CA SER A 145 4.34 -4.18 12.67
C SER A 145 3.83 -5.31 13.57
N ASN A 146 2.98 -4.98 14.54
CA ASN A 146 2.47 -5.95 15.50
C ASN A 146 1.15 -6.55 15.01
N LEU A 147 1.20 -7.82 14.60
CA LEU A 147 0.10 -8.58 14.04
C LEU A 147 -0.33 -9.67 15.03
N SER A 148 -1.55 -9.57 15.55
CA SER A 148 -2.16 -10.70 16.25
C SER A 148 -2.27 -11.90 15.29
N PRO A 149 -2.34 -13.14 15.79
CA PRO A 149 -2.52 -14.32 14.94
C PRO A 149 -3.72 -14.17 14.00
N ARG A 150 -4.80 -13.57 14.48
CA ARG A 150 -5.98 -13.27 13.64
C ARG A 150 -5.64 -12.33 12.50
N VAL A 151 -5.02 -11.18 12.75
CA VAL A 151 -4.68 -10.22 11.70
C VAL A 151 -3.68 -10.82 10.71
N LEU A 152 -2.68 -11.56 11.20
CA LEU A 152 -1.70 -12.24 10.37
C LEU A 152 -2.39 -13.19 9.36
N HIS A 153 -3.28 -14.06 9.82
CA HIS A 153 -3.90 -15.09 8.99
C HIS A 153 -5.15 -14.62 8.23
N GLU A 154 -5.87 -13.61 8.73
CA GLU A 154 -7.11 -13.09 8.10
C GLU A 154 -6.85 -11.90 7.16
N TYR A 155 -5.73 -11.20 7.29
CA TYR A 155 -5.46 -9.98 6.52
C TYR A 155 -4.13 -9.97 5.78
N GLU A 156 -3.00 -10.26 6.43
CA GLU A 156 -1.69 -10.13 5.78
C GLU A 156 -1.34 -11.32 4.86
N LEU A 157 -1.34 -12.54 5.40
CA LEU A 157 -0.97 -13.75 4.66
C LEU A 157 -1.87 -14.05 3.43
N PRO A 158 -3.20 -13.80 3.47
CA PRO A 158 -4.05 -14.09 2.31
C PRO A 158 -3.63 -13.38 1.02
N ALA A 159 -2.98 -12.21 1.10
CA ALA A 159 -2.51 -11.47 -0.07
C ALA A 159 -1.36 -12.17 -0.84
N TYR A 160 -0.61 -13.03 -0.15
CA TYR A 160 0.52 -13.78 -0.73
C TYR A 160 0.11 -15.18 -1.19
N ARG A 161 -0.93 -15.75 -0.56
CA ARG A 161 -1.19 -17.18 -0.58
C ARG A 161 -1.53 -17.73 -1.97
N SER A 162 -2.56 -17.20 -2.63
CA SER A 162 -3.03 -17.75 -3.91
C SER A 162 -1.96 -17.69 -5.02
N PRO A 163 -1.23 -16.58 -5.24
CA PRO A 163 -0.18 -16.55 -6.27
C PRO A 163 0.98 -17.56 -6.02
N ILE A 164 1.22 -17.91 -4.75
CA ILE A 164 2.21 -18.91 -4.35
C ILE A 164 1.66 -20.33 -4.54
N GLU A 165 0.45 -20.61 -4.08
CA GLU A 165 -0.22 -21.92 -4.21
C GLU A 165 -0.46 -22.30 -5.69
N GLU A 166 -0.78 -21.32 -6.54
CA GLU A 166 -0.93 -21.49 -7.99
C GLU A 166 0.40 -21.68 -8.72
N GLY A 167 1.54 -21.46 -8.04
CA GLY A 167 2.87 -21.57 -8.64
C GLY A 167 3.14 -20.52 -9.72
N VAL A 168 2.49 -19.36 -9.64
CA VAL A 168 2.69 -18.23 -10.56
C VAL A 168 3.75 -17.26 -10.03
N ALA A 169 3.93 -17.18 -8.71
CA ALA A 169 5.08 -16.54 -8.08
C ALA A 169 6.25 -17.51 -7.98
N GLY A 170 7.43 -17.12 -8.46
CA GLY A 170 8.65 -17.91 -8.36
C GLY A 170 9.56 -17.50 -7.21
N ALA A 171 9.37 -16.29 -6.69
CA ALA A 171 10.13 -15.74 -5.59
C ALA A 171 9.28 -14.83 -4.68
N VAL A 172 9.81 -14.53 -3.49
CA VAL A 172 9.27 -13.53 -2.56
C VAL A 172 10.41 -12.67 -2.03
N MET A 173 10.20 -11.35 -1.96
CA MET A 173 11.10 -10.40 -1.33
C MET A 173 10.66 -10.11 0.10
N LEU A 174 11.58 -10.20 1.07
CA LEU A 174 11.32 -9.88 2.47
C LEU A 174 11.33 -8.37 2.70
N SER A 175 10.56 -7.87 3.68
CA SER A 175 10.42 -6.44 3.97
C SER A 175 11.49 -5.88 4.91
N TYR A 176 11.62 -4.55 4.97
CA TYR A 176 12.54 -3.86 5.87
C TYR A 176 12.20 -3.98 7.36
N ASN A 177 10.92 -4.01 7.71
CA ASN A 177 10.44 -3.84 9.07
C ASN A 177 10.63 -5.08 9.95
N LEU A 178 10.42 -4.85 11.25
CA LEU A 178 10.19 -5.93 12.20
C LEU A 178 8.70 -6.31 12.16
N VAL A 179 8.40 -7.58 12.38
CA VAL A 179 7.05 -8.09 12.60
C VAL A 179 7.05 -8.78 13.96
N ASN A 180 6.18 -8.34 14.87
CA ASN A 180 6.14 -8.83 16.25
C ASN A 180 7.53 -8.80 16.92
N GLY A 181 8.28 -7.72 16.68
CA GLY A 181 9.63 -7.48 17.20
C GLY A 181 10.75 -8.32 16.57
N ARG A 182 10.48 -9.10 15.52
CA ARG A 182 11.47 -9.88 14.76
C ARG A 182 11.70 -9.26 13.37
N PRO A 183 12.94 -9.00 12.93
CA PRO A 183 13.21 -8.56 11.55
C PRO A 183 12.67 -9.58 10.53
N ALA A 184 12.02 -9.11 9.46
CA ALA A 184 11.44 -10.00 8.46
C ALA A 184 12.48 -10.96 7.82
N HIS A 185 13.73 -10.52 7.73
CA HIS A 185 14.88 -11.27 7.22
C HIS A 185 15.26 -12.52 8.03
N VAL A 186 14.76 -12.64 9.25
CA VAL A 186 14.94 -13.84 10.09
C VAL A 186 13.60 -14.48 10.48
N SER A 187 12.54 -14.20 9.73
CA SER A 187 11.19 -14.72 9.98
C SER A 187 11.10 -16.24 9.75
N ASP A 188 10.50 -16.94 10.72
CA ASP A 188 10.14 -18.35 10.64
C ASP A 188 8.97 -18.61 9.68
N LEU A 189 8.18 -17.58 9.33
CA LEU A 189 7.06 -17.67 8.40
C LEU A 189 7.48 -18.06 6.98
N VAL A 190 8.76 -17.89 6.61
CA VAL A 190 9.27 -18.38 5.33
C VAL A 190 9.12 -19.91 5.23
N GLN A 191 9.43 -20.63 6.31
CA GLN A 191 9.34 -22.09 6.33
C GLN A 191 7.97 -22.58 6.74
N SER A 192 7.34 -21.94 7.72
CA SER A 192 6.05 -22.39 8.26
C SER A 192 4.87 -22.04 7.37
N GLU A 193 4.99 -21.01 6.52
CA GLU A 193 3.93 -20.57 5.61
C GLU A 193 4.37 -20.65 4.14
N LEU A 194 5.22 -19.73 3.68
CA LEU A 194 5.48 -19.51 2.25
C LEU A 194 5.90 -20.77 1.49
N ARG A 195 6.83 -21.55 2.06
CA ARG A 195 7.32 -22.79 1.43
C ARG A 195 6.35 -23.95 1.57
N GLN A 196 5.42 -23.94 2.54
CA GLN A 196 4.39 -24.97 2.66
C GLN A 196 3.36 -24.87 1.53
N TRP A 197 3.08 -23.66 1.07
CA TRP A 197 2.11 -23.40 -0.01
C TRP A 197 2.58 -23.82 -1.40
N ARG A 198 3.86 -24.19 -1.56
CA ARG A 198 4.42 -24.54 -2.87
C ARG A 198 4.20 -25.97 -3.31
N ASN A 199 3.53 -26.81 -2.51
CA ASN A 199 3.29 -28.21 -2.84
C ASN A 199 4.55 -28.98 -3.29
N GLY A 200 5.71 -28.64 -2.71
CA GLY A 200 7.01 -29.26 -3.03
C GLY A 200 7.85 -28.52 -4.08
N ASP A 201 7.31 -27.51 -4.76
CA ASP A 201 8.08 -26.69 -5.70
C ASP A 201 9.02 -25.69 -5.01
N SER A 202 10.08 -25.29 -5.73
CA SER A 202 11.03 -24.31 -5.22
C SER A 202 10.47 -22.87 -5.23
N LEU A 203 10.62 -22.16 -4.12
CA LEU A 203 10.39 -20.72 -3.97
C LEU A 203 11.66 -20.05 -3.46
N THR A 204 12.15 -19.09 -4.25
CA THR A 204 13.35 -18.32 -3.91
C THR A 204 13.00 -17.14 -3.02
N ILE A 205 13.79 -16.90 -1.98
CA ILE A 205 13.64 -15.76 -1.09
C ILE A 205 14.76 -14.76 -1.35
N VAL A 206 14.40 -13.51 -1.64
CA VAL A 206 15.35 -12.42 -1.85
C VAL A 206 15.16 -11.37 -0.75
N THR A 207 16.23 -10.67 -0.37
CA THR A 207 16.11 -9.55 0.57
C THR A 207 15.74 -8.27 -0.16
N ASP A 208 15.12 -7.34 0.57
CA ASP A 208 15.04 -5.94 0.10
C ASP A 208 16.46 -5.32 0.05
N ALA A 209 16.60 -4.25 -0.73
CA ALA A 209 17.87 -3.60 -0.99
C ALA A 209 18.43 -2.90 0.26
N GLY A 210 19.64 -3.29 0.68
CA GLY A 210 20.32 -2.74 1.87
C GLY A 210 19.75 -3.23 3.20
N ALA A 211 18.76 -4.12 3.18
CA ALA A 211 18.16 -4.67 4.38
C ALA A 211 19.05 -5.69 5.14
N PRO A 212 19.86 -6.55 4.49
CA PRO A 212 20.73 -7.48 5.21
C PRO A 212 21.68 -6.80 6.20
N GLY A 213 22.30 -5.68 5.79
CA GLY A 213 23.14 -4.86 6.65
C GLY A 213 22.40 -4.22 7.83
N SER A 214 21.09 -4.01 7.72
CA SER A 214 20.29 -3.39 8.79
C SER A 214 20.22 -4.26 10.05
N LEU A 215 20.23 -5.58 9.91
CA LEU A 215 20.19 -6.57 11.00
C LEU A 215 21.19 -6.31 12.14
N PHE A 216 22.37 -5.77 11.84
CA PHE A 216 23.42 -5.48 12.83
C PHE A 216 23.83 -4.00 12.89
N ARG A 217 23.50 -3.19 11.87
CA ARG A 217 23.84 -1.75 11.84
C ARG A 217 22.74 -0.89 12.44
N ALA A 218 21.53 -0.99 11.89
CA ALA A 218 20.40 -0.14 12.25
C ALA A 218 19.53 -0.78 13.34
N GLU A 219 19.09 -2.03 13.11
CA GLU A 219 18.24 -2.80 14.00
C GLU A 219 18.99 -3.27 15.24
N LYS A 220 20.29 -3.56 15.09
CA LYS A 220 21.17 -4.11 16.15
C LYS A 220 20.57 -5.36 16.78
N TYR A 221 19.92 -6.18 15.96
CA TYR A 221 19.31 -7.44 16.36
C TYR A 221 20.35 -8.54 16.53
N PHE A 222 21.43 -8.49 15.74
CA PHE A 222 22.63 -9.29 15.89
C PHE A 222 23.86 -8.42 16.17
N ASP A 223 24.84 -8.98 16.86
CA ASP A 223 26.06 -8.28 17.26
C ASP A 223 26.97 -7.93 16.07
N ASP A 224 26.97 -8.76 15.02
CA ASP A 224 27.82 -8.59 13.84
C ASP A 224 27.24 -9.16 12.54
N GLY A 225 27.94 -8.87 11.43
CA GLY A 225 27.58 -9.30 10.08
C GLY A 225 27.57 -10.83 9.88
N PRO A 226 28.62 -11.58 10.29
CA PRO A 226 28.62 -13.04 10.19
C PRO A 226 27.42 -13.71 10.87
N ALA A 227 27.07 -13.30 12.11
CA ALA A 227 25.91 -13.83 12.82
C ALA A 227 24.59 -13.47 12.11
N ALA A 228 24.44 -12.22 11.65
CA ALA A 228 23.25 -11.76 10.93
C ALA A 228 23.02 -12.52 9.62
N TYR A 229 24.05 -12.65 8.78
CA TYR A 229 23.96 -13.34 7.50
C TYR A 229 23.74 -14.85 7.66
N ALA A 230 24.36 -15.47 8.67
CA ALA A 230 24.10 -16.86 9.04
C ALA A 230 22.63 -17.09 9.43
N ALA A 231 22.10 -16.22 10.30
CA ALA A 231 20.72 -16.27 10.75
C ALA A 231 19.73 -16.10 9.58
N ALA A 232 19.97 -15.14 8.70
CA ALA A 232 19.14 -14.89 7.53
C ALA A 232 19.12 -16.10 6.57
N LEU A 233 20.28 -16.71 6.32
CA LEU A 233 20.39 -17.92 5.50
C LEU A 233 19.60 -19.11 6.11
N HIS A 234 19.69 -19.30 7.43
CA HIS A 234 18.92 -20.33 8.15
C HIS A 234 17.41 -20.09 8.09
N ALA A 235 16.97 -18.84 8.27
CA ALA A 235 15.56 -18.46 8.16
C ALA A 235 15.01 -18.72 6.74
N GLY A 236 15.87 -18.57 5.73
CA GLY A 236 15.61 -19.06 4.38
C GLY A 236 15.94 -18.10 3.27
N VAL A 237 16.65 -16.99 3.53
CA VAL A 237 17.14 -16.07 2.51
C VAL A 237 18.06 -16.79 1.53
N ASP A 238 17.77 -16.67 0.24
CA ASP A 238 18.53 -17.30 -0.83
C ASP A 238 19.37 -16.29 -1.64
N SER A 239 18.92 -15.04 -1.77
CA SER A 239 19.68 -13.93 -2.40
C SER A 239 19.74 -12.71 -1.47
N PHE A 240 20.94 -12.17 -1.28
CA PHE A 240 21.26 -10.98 -0.50
C PHE A 240 21.45 -9.77 -1.43
N THR A 241 20.57 -8.79 -1.28
CA THR A 241 20.55 -7.51 -1.99
C THR A 241 21.16 -6.45 -1.07
N ASP A 242 22.50 -6.28 -1.09
CA ASP A 242 23.23 -5.38 -0.18
C ASP A 242 24.51 -4.87 -0.86
N ASP A 243 25.07 -3.77 -0.36
CA ASP A 243 26.35 -3.19 -0.81
C ASP A 243 26.47 -2.93 -2.35
N GLY A 244 25.35 -2.87 -3.06
CA GLY A 244 25.26 -2.54 -4.49
C GLY A 244 25.98 -3.56 -5.38
N ASP A 245 26.84 -3.08 -6.27
CA ASP A 245 27.59 -3.94 -7.20
C ASP A 245 28.78 -4.66 -6.53
N ASN A 246 29.06 -4.39 -5.24
CA ASN A 246 30.23 -4.92 -4.55
C ASN A 246 29.90 -6.16 -3.69
N PRO A 247 30.16 -7.39 -4.18
CA PRO A 247 29.83 -8.60 -3.44
C PRO A 247 30.78 -8.90 -2.27
N ALA A 248 31.90 -8.19 -2.15
CA ALA A 248 32.97 -8.56 -1.22
C ALA A 248 32.53 -8.62 0.25
N PRO A 249 31.72 -7.68 0.78
CA PRO A 249 31.28 -7.75 2.18
C PRO A 249 30.38 -8.96 2.44
N SER A 250 29.33 -9.19 1.64
CA SER A 250 28.44 -10.35 1.80
C SER A 250 29.18 -11.68 1.73
N ILE A 251 30.14 -11.81 0.79
CA ILE A 251 31.00 -13.00 0.70
C ILE A 251 31.84 -13.14 1.97
N GLY A 252 32.46 -12.05 2.44
CA GLY A 252 33.29 -12.06 3.66
C GLY A 252 32.51 -12.49 4.90
N TYR A 253 31.28 -11.98 5.08
CA TYR A 253 30.42 -12.36 6.20
C TYR A 253 30.05 -13.85 6.18
N LEU A 254 29.64 -14.38 5.02
CA LEU A 254 29.28 -15.79 4.89
C LEU A 254 30.49 -16.74 5.05
N GLN A 255 31.67 -16.35 4.55
CA GLN A 255 32.91 -17.12 4.74
C GLN A 255 33.33 -17.18 6.20
N GLU A 256 33.26 -16.05 6.91
CA GLU A 256 33.57 -16.03 8.34
C GLU A 256 32.51 -16.80 9.13
N ALA A 257 31.23 -16.75 8.75
CA ALA A 257 30.18 -17.56 9.36
C ALA A 257 30.42 -19.08 9.20
N LEU A 258 30.89 -19.54 8.03
CA LEU A 258 31.31 -20.94 7.82
C LEU A 258 32.48 -21.33 8.73
N LYS A 259 33.49 -20.45 8.81
CA LYS A 259 34.68 -20.68 9.66
C LYS A 259 34.32 -20.72 11.15
N GLN A 260 33.34 -19.93 11.57
CA GLN A 260 32.79 -19.94 12.93
C GLN A 260 31.76 -21.05 13.16
N GLN A 261 31.44 -21.86 12.14
CA GLN A 261 30.45 -22.94 12.19
C GLN A 261 29.03 -22.46 12.55
N LEU A 262 28.70 -21.20 12.23
CA LEU A 262 27.34 -20.66 12.35
C LEU A 262 26.43 -21.19 11.23
N ILE A 263 27.02 -21.53 10.09
CA ILE A 263 26.42 -22.22 8.94
C ILE A 263 27.37 -23.32 8.47
N ASN A 264 26.86 -24.23 7.64
CA ASN A 264 27.65 -25.25 6.95
C ASN A 264 27.43 -25.19 5.42
N GLU A 265 28.22 -25.96 4.66
CA GLU A 265 28.14 -25.99 3.18
C GLU A 265 26.74 -26.38 2.68
N ALA A 266 26.03 -27.28 3.37
CA ALA A 266 24.69 -27.68 2.96
C ALA A 266 23.67 -26.53 3.08
N ASP A 267 23.91 -25.54 3.95
CA ASP A 267 23.06 -24.35 4.05
C ASP A 267 23.22 -23.47 2.80
N VAL A 268 24.47 -23.29 2.37
CA VAL A 268 24.83 -22.56 1.14
C VAL A 268 24.30 -23.28 -0.10
N ASP A 269 24.50 -24.60 -0.19
CA ASP A 269 24.07 -25.42 -1.32
C ASP A 269 22.55 -25.35 -1.55
N ARG A 270 21.75 -25.36 -0.46
CA ARG A 270 20.29 -25.21 -0.57
C ARG A 270 19.90 -23.87 -1.20
N ALA A 271 20.53 -22.78 -0.78
CA ALA A 271 20.25 -21.45 -1.33
C ALA A 271 20.72 -21.33 -2.80
N VAL A 272 21.92 -21.82 -3.10
CA VAL A 272 22.46 -21.85 -4.48
C VAL A 272 21.55 -22.66 -5.41
N LEU A 273 21.07 -23.83 -4.97
CA LEU A 273 20.17 -24.67 -5.77
C LEU A 273 18.86 -23.94 -6.13
N ARG A 274 18.30 -23.16 -5.20
CA ARG A 274 17.09 -22.35 -5.48
C ARG A 274 17.35 -21.25 -6.49
N LEU A 275 18.49 -20.56 -6.40
CA LEU A 275 18.90 -19.55 -7.40
C LEU A 275 19.14 -20.17 -8.78
N LEU A 276 19.79 -21.34 -8.83
CA LEU A 276 19.97 -22.07 -10.09
C LEU A 276 18.63 -22.57 -10.65
N THR A 277 17.68 -22.97 -9.80
CA THR A 277 16.33 -23.35 -10.22
C THR A 277 15.59 -22.16 -10.82
N LEU A 278 15.71 -20.98 -10.21
CA LEU A 278 15.16 -19.73 -10.73
C LEU A 278 15.72 -19.41 -12.12
N ARG A 279 17.04 -19.53 -12.30
CA ARG A 279 17.73 -19.32 -13.60
C ARG A 279 17.31 -20.36 -14.64
N ALA A 280 17.18 -21.63 -14.24
CA ALA A 280 16.74 -22.69 -15.13
C ALA A 280 15.31 -22.46 -15.64
N ARG A 281 14.41 -21.93 -14.79
CA ARG A 281 13.02 -21.61 -15.17
C ARG A 281 12.94 -20.64 -16.34
N THR A 282 13.92 -19.75 -16.54
CA THR A 282 13.90 -18.79 -17.64
C THR A 282 14.60 -19.29 -18.90
N GLY A 283 14.95 -20.58 -18.96
CA GLY A 283 15.56 -21.20 -20.13
C GLY A 283 17.07 -20.98 -20.24
N GLU A 284 17.71 -20.39 -19.22
CA GLU A 284 19.14 -20.03 -19.27
C GLU A 284 20.05 -21.22 -19.61
N PHE A 285 19.72 -22.41 -19.11
CA PHE A 285 20.50 -23.64 -19.34
C PHE A 285 19.99 -24.51 -20.48
N THR A 286 18.90 -24.11 -21.14
CA THR A 286 18.34 -24.80 -22.33
C THR A 286 17.88 -23.79 -23.38
N PRO A 287 18.77 -22.90 -23.87
CA PRO A 287 18.40 -21.81 -24.77
C PRO A 287 17.78 -22.31 -26.08
N ASP A 288 18.20 -23.47 -26.56
CA ASP A 288 17.67 -24.13 -27.77
C ASP A 288 16.18 -24.49 -27.65
N ARG A 289 15.64 -24.50 -26.43
CA ARG A 289 14.25 -24.82 -26.11
C ARG A 289 13.47 -23.63 -25.55
N ASP A 290 14.10 -22.46 -25.40
CA ASP A 290 13.44 -21.26 -24.88
C ASP A 290 12.51 -20.67 -25.96
N PRO A 291 11.17 -20.74 -25.80
CA PRO A 291 10.23 -20.20 -26.79
C PRO A 291 10.28 -18.66 -26.87
N TYR A 292 10.93 -17.99 -25.92
CA TYR A 292 11.06 -16.53 -25.86
C TYR A 292 12.42 -16.04 -26.37
N ALA A 293 13.31 -16.93 -26.82
CA ALA A 293 14.67 -16.58 -27.27
C ALA A 293 14.68 -15.61 -28.47
N SER A 294 13.61 -15.55 -29.26
CA SER A 294 13.49 -14.65 -30.41
C SER A 294 12.98 -13.25 -30.07
N ILE A 295 12.63 -12.97 -28.80
CA ILE A 295 12.19 -11.64 -28.39
C ILE A 295 13.39 -10.68 -28.44
N GLY A 296 13.34 -9.71 -29.36
CA GLY A 296 14.33 -8.65 -29.53
C GLY A 296 13.94 -7.36 -28.82
N THR A 297 14.73 -6.30 -29.03
CA THR A 297 14.47 -4.97 -28.47
C THR A 297 13.30 -4.24 -29.14
N ASP A 298 12.81 -4.73 -30.28
CA ASP A 298 11.70 -4.18 -31.05
C ASP A 298 10.34 -4.25 -30.34
N VAL A 299 10.22 -5.09 -29.30
CA VAL A 299 9.01 -5.19 -28.49
C VAL A 299 8.86 -4.03 -27.49
N ILE A 300 9.94 -3.30 -27.20
CA ILE A 300 9.93 -2.19 -26.23
C ILE A 300 9.14 -1.03 -26.83
N GLY A 301 8.04 -0.65 -26.18
CA GLY A 301 7.16 0.41 -26.71
C GLY A 301 6.40 -0.01 -27.97
N ALA A 302 6.21 -1.31 -28.19
CA ALA A 302 5.48 -1.79 -29.36
C ALA A 302 4.06 -1.18 -29.41
N PRO A 303 3.51 -0.85 -30.60
CA PRO A 303 2.19 -0.24 -30.71
C PRO A 303 1.06 -1.03 -30.03
N ALA A 304 1.18 -2.36 -29.94
CA ALA A 304 0.24 -3.21 -29.22
C ALA A 304 0.28 -2.97 -27.69
N HIS A 305 1.47 -2.74 -27.12
CA HIS A 305 1.62 -2.41 -25.70
C HIS A 305 1.11 -0.99 -25.40
N VAL A 306 1.38 -0.03 -26.29
CA VAL A 306 0.82 1.34 -26.19
C VAL A 306 -0.70 1.33 -26.26
N GLY A 307 -1.29 0.57 -27.20
CA GLY A 307 -2.74 0.39 -27.28
C GLY A 307 -3.33 -0.24 -26.02
N LEU A 308 -2.60 -1.19 -25.41
CA LEU A 308 -2.98 -1.80 -24.14
C LEU A 308 -2.88 -0.81 -22.96
N ALA A 309 -1.88 0.10 -22.97
CA ALA A 309 -1.78 1.17 -21.98
C ALA A 309 -2.96 2.13 -22.05
N ARG A 310 -3.45 2.47 -23.25
CA ARG A 310 -4.68 3.27 -23.41
C ARG A 310 -5.92 2.56 -22.89
N GLU A 311 -6.06 1.27 -23.19
CA GLU A 311 -7.18 0.47 -22.67
C GLU A 311 -7.18 0.45 -21.14
N ALA A 312 -6.01 0.22 -20.53
CA ALA A 312 -5.85 0.22 -19.09
C ALA A 312 -6.14 1.59 -18.47
N ALA A 313 -5.59 2.67 -19.05
CA ALA A 313 -5.82 4.04 -18.58
C ALA A 313 -7.31 4.40 -18.60
N ALA A 314 -8.04 4.07 -19.67
CA ALA A 314 -9.49 4.33 -19.75
C ALA A 314 -10.28 3.52 -18.70
N LYS A 315 -10.00 2.22 -18.57
CA LYS A 315 -10.69 1.34 -17.61
C LYS A 315 -10.36 1.65 -16.15
N SER A 316 -9.23 2.31 -15.86
CA SER A 316 -8.83 2.71 -14.50
C SER A 316 -9.47 4.01 -14.02
N VAL A 317 -10.05 4.82 -14.92
CA VAL A 317 -10.74 6.05 -14.53
C VAL A 317 -12.03 5.72 -13.77
N VAL A 318 -12.16 6.26 -12.56
CA VAL A 318 -13.34 6.10 -11.70
C VAL A 318 -14.12 7.41 -11.66
N VAL A 319 -15.37 7.38 -12.11
CA VAL A 319 -16.30 8.49 -11.91
C VAL A 319 -16.84 8.37 -10.48
N LEU A 320 -16.34 9.22 -9.58
CA LEU A 320 -16.71 9.21 -8.15
C LEU A 320 -18.05 9.89 -7.91
N ARG A 321 -18.35 10.94 -8.67
CA ARG A 321 -19.61 11.67 -8.59
C ARG A 321 -20.01 12.21 -9.95
N ASN A 322 -21.30 12.19 -10.24
CA ASN A 322 -21.92 12.90 -11.35
C ASN A 322 -23.35 13.25 -10.94
N ASP A 323 -23.69 14.54 -10.94
CA ASP A 323 -24.97 15.04 -10.40
C ASP A 323 -26.19 14.33 -11.03
N PRO A 324 -27.08 13.70 -10.24
CA PRO A 324 -28.23 12.97 -10.76
C PRO A 324 -29.32 13.85 -11.39
N GLU A 325 -29.43 15.15 -11.05
CA GLU A 325 -30.50 16.02 -11.56
C GLU A 325 -30.16 16.72 -12.87
N GLY A 326 -28.87 16.77 -13.25
CA GLY A 326 -28.40 17.49 -14.44
C GLY A 326 -27.07 17.02 -15.05
N GLY A 327 -26.60 15.82 -14.69
CA GLY A 327 -25.31 15.18 -15.02
C GLY A 327 -24.43 15.89 -16.05
N LEU A 328 -23.28 16.38 -15.60
CA LEU A 328 -22.30 17.06 -16.47
C LEU A 328 -21.58 16.07 -17.39
N LEU A 329 -21.36 14.84 -16.93
CA LEU A 329 -20.73 13.78 -17.71
C LEU A 329 -21.76 12.77 -18.24
N PRO A 330 -21.55 12.19 -19.45
CA PRO A 330 -20.46 12.50 -20.37
C PRO A 330 -20.64 13.85 -21.08
N LEU A 331 -19.53 14.45 -21.50
CA LEU A 331 -19.49 15.72 -22.23
C LEU A 331 -20.10 15.61 -23.65
N GLY A 332 -20.11 14.41 -24.22
CA GLY A 332 -20.70 14.13 -25.53
C GLY A 332 -19.86 14.64 -26.70
N SER A 333 -20.45 14.63 -27.90
CA SER A 333 -19.73 14.96 -29.15
C SER A 333 -19.53 16.46 -29.38
N SER A 334 -20.22 17.33 -28.63
CA SER A 334 -20.19 18.77 -28.86
C SER A 334 -20.20 19.51 -27.52
N PRO A 335 -19.08 19.47 -26.78
CA PRO A 335 -19.01 19.95 -25.40
C PRO A 335 -18.94 21.48 -25.28
N GLY A 336 -18.89 22.22 -26.40
CA GLY A 336 -18.53 23.64 -26.41
C GLY A 336 -17.05 23.84 -26.08
N SER A 337 -16.65 25.07 -25.74
CA SER A 337 -15.28 25.36 -25.32
C SER A 337 -14.96 24.73 -23.96
N ILE A 338 -13.76 24.16 -23.83
CA ILE A 338 -13.27 23.51 -22.61
C ILE A 338 -12.05 24.28 -22.10
N ALA A 339 -12.01 24.60 -20.81
CA ALA A 339 -10.80 25.04 -20.13
C ALA A 339 -10.24 23.90 -19.28
N VAL A 340 -9.03 23.43 -19.59
CA VAL A 340 -8.28 22.48 -18.75
C VAL A 340 -7.39 23.30 -17.83
N ILE A 341 -7.68 23.22 -16.53
CA ILE A 341 -7.09 24.09 -15.50
C ILE A 341 -6.31 23.28 -14.48
N GLY A 342 -5.09 23.71 -14.15
CA GLY A 342 -4.24 23.05 -13.15
C GLY A 342 -2.99 22.40 -13.77
N THR A 343 -1.88 22.44 -13.04
CA THR A 343 -0.56 21.97 -13.50
C THR A 343 -0.50 20.51 -13.94
N LEU A 344 -1.39 19.65 -13.43
CA LEU A 344 -1.45 18.24 -13.80
C LEU A 344 -2.27 17.99 -15.08
N GLY A 345 -3.01 18.99 -15.57
CA GLY A 345 -3.79 18.87 -16.81
C GLY A 345 -2.92 18.84 -18.07
N SER A 346 -1.73 19.45 -18.01
CA SER A 346 -0.79 19.60 -19.12
C SER A 346 0.42 18.66 -19.03
N ARG A 347 0.46 17.73 -18.05
CA ARG A 347 1.63 16.89 -17.78
C ARG A 347 1.25 15.43 -17.58
N VAL A 348 2.16 14.54 -17.94
CA VAL A 348 2.16 13.14 -17.52
C VAL A 348 3.39 12.94 -16.65
N LEU A 349 3.19 12.41 -15.45
CA LEU A 349 4.25 12.23 -14.47
C LEU A 349 4.66 10.76 -14.40
N SER A 350 5.97 10.54 -14.40
CA SER A 350 6.61 9.29 -13.99
C SER A 350 6.67 9.19 -12.47
N ASP A 351 6.83 7.98 -11.93
CA ASP A 351 7.18 7.75 -10.52
C ASP A 351 8.49 6.98 -10.37
N TRP A 352 8.77 6.50 -9.15
CA TRP A 352 9.99 5.75 -8.86
C TRP A 352 10.13 4.47 -9.65
N TYR A 353 9.04 3.74 -9.88
CA TYR A 353 9.03 2.39 -10.43
C TYR A 353 8.50 2.35 -11.86
N SER A 354 8.81 3.42 -12.61
CA SER A 354 8.47 3.58 -14.02
C SER A 354 9.70 3.55 -14.94
N GLY A 355 9.49 3.11 -16.18
CA GLY A 355 10.43 3.32 -17.28
C GLY A 355 10.44 4.77 -17.74
N THR A 356 11.30 5.10 -18.72
CA THR A 356 11.17 6.40 -19.40
C THR A 356 9.91 6.38 -20.26
N LEU A 357 8.99 7.31 -19.98
CA LEU A 357 7.75 7.48 -20.74
C LEU A 357 8.05 7.67 -22.24
N GLN A 358 7.13 7.19 -23.07
CA GLN A 358 7.21 7.28 -24.53
C GLN A 358 5.88 7.84 -25.06
N ASP A 359 5.97 8.83 -25.95
CA ASP A 359 4.83 9.45 -26.63
C ASP A 359 3.68 9.80 -25.68
N GLU A 360 4.02 10.32 -24.48
CA GLU A 360 3.05 10.59 -23.43
C GLU A 360 1.98 11.60 -23.85
N VAL A 361 0.77 11.41 -23.33
CA VAL A 361 -0.39 12.23 -23.68
C VAL A 361 -1.01 12.79 -22.40
N SER A 362 -0.90 14.09 -22.21
CA SER A 362 -1.55 14.81 -21.11
C SER A 362 -3.07 14.90 -21.31
N ILE A 363 -3.82 15.19 -20.24
CA ILE A 363 -5.28 15.33 -20.30
C ILE A 363 -5.70 16.43 -21.29
N ALA A 364 -4.97 17.55 -21.28
CA ALA A 364 -5.19 18.64 -22.24
C ALA A 364 -4.99 18.19 -23.69
N GLU A 365 -3.94 17.42 -23.97
CA GLU A 365 -3.69 16.87 -25.31
C GLU A 365 -4.74 15.84 -25.72
N GLY A 366 -5.14 14.94 -24.82
CA GLY A 366 -6.20 13.96 -25.09
C GLY A 366 -7.52 14.64 -25.47
N LEU A 367 -7.94 15.64 -24.69
CA LEU A 367 -9.13 16.43 -24.98
C LEU A 367 -8.98 17.27 -26.26
N THR A 368 -7.79 17.82 -26.53
CA THR A 368 -7.51 18.57 -27.77
C THR A 368 -7.57 17.66 -28.99
N ARG A 369 -7.01 16.45 -28.92
CA ARG A 369 -7.10 15.44 -29.99
C ARG A 369 -8.55 15.03 -30.25
N ARG A 370 -9.37 14.99 -29.18
CA ARG A 370 -10.78 14.59 -29.26
C ARG A 370 -11.72 15.69 -29.78
N TYR A 371 -11.47 16.96 -29.48
CA TYR A 371 -12.40 18.07 -29.75
C TYR A 371 -11.82 19.22 -30.59
N GLY A 372 -10.50 19.31 -30.78
CA GLY A 372 -9.84 20.45 -31.42
C GLY A 372 -10.14 20.65 -32.91
N GLY A 373 -10.80 19.69 -33.56
CA GLY A 373 -11.29 19.81 -34.94
C GLY A 373 -12.69 20.42 -35.08
N ASP A 374 -13.43 20.59 -33.98
CA ASP A 374 -14.82 21.07 -34.00
C ASP A 374 -14.87 22.61 -33.90
N GLU A 375 -15.51 23.25 -34.89
CA GLU A 375 -15.76 24.70 -34.87
C GLU A 375 -16.57 25.09 -33.61
N GLY A 376 -15.91 25.71 -32.63
CA GLY A 376 -16.53 26.15 -31.36
C GLY A 376 -16.18 25.32 -30.12
N ALA A 377 -15.45 24.20 -30.24
CA ALA A 377 -14.99 23.38 -29.11
C ALA A 377 -13.48 23.51 -28.87
N GLY A 378 -12.99 24.75 -28.75
CA GLY A 378 -11.59 25.01 -28.42
C GLY A 378 -11.24 24.52 -27.01
N VAL A 379 -10.09 23.85 -26.88
CA VAL A 379 -9.48 23.50 -25.59
C VAL A 379 -8.46 24.57 -25.23
N THR A 380 -8.72 25.30 -24.15
CA THR A 380 -7.77 26.26 -23.55
C THR A 380 -7.09 25.61 -22.37
N ILE A 381 -5.79 25.87 -22.20
CA ILE A 381 -4.98 25.33 -21.10
C ILE A 381 -4.57 26.49 -20.20
N GLU A 382 -4.73 26.32 -18.89
CA GLU A 382 -4.29 27.28 -17.88
C GLU A 382 -3.77 26.54 -16.65
N GLU A 383 -2.51 26.72 -16.25
CA GLU A 383 -1.94 25.97 -15.13
C GLU A 383 -2.46 26.43 -13.76
N GLY A 384 -2.98 27.66 -13.66
CA GLY A 384 -3.49 28.23 -12.41
C GLY A 384 -2.41 28.54 -11.36
N ALA A 385 -1.13 28.44 -11.74
CA ALA A 385 0.03 28.70 -10.89
C ALA A 385 0.49 30.16 -11.01
N ASP A 386 0.97 30.72 -9.90
CA ASP A 386 1.47 32.10 -9.88
C ASP A 386 2.80 32.22 -10.63
N VAL A 387 2.94 33.27 -11.44
CA VAL A 387 4.23 33.68 -11.99
C VAL A 387 4.84 34.73 -11.07
N VAL A 388 5.97 34.38 -10.47
CA VAL A 388 6.64 35.17 -9.43
C VAL A 388 8.01 35.66 -9.88
N SER A 389 8.53 36.66 -9.16
CA SER A 389 9.95 37.05 -9.19
C SER A 389 10.49 37.16 -7.77
N LEU A 390 11.79 36.89 -7.61
CA LEU A 390 12.49 36.89 -6.33
C LEU A 390 13.55 37.98 -6.33
N ARG A 391 13.27 39.11 -5.67
CA ARG A 391 14.23 40.22 -5.58
C ARG A 391 15.13 40.06 -4.36
N SER A 392 16.44 39.96 -4.55
CA SER A 392 17.40 39.91 -3.45
C SER A 392 17.42 41.23 -2.68
N VAL A 393 17.30 41.16 -1.35
CA VAL A 393 17.45 42.33 -0.46
C VAL A 393 18.88 42.85 -0.46
N ARG A 394 19.87 41.96 -0.64
CA ARG A 394 21.30 42.30 -0.60
C ARG A 394 21.76 43.05 -1.84
N THR A 395 21.44 42.54 -3.02
CA THR A 395 21.93 43.12 -4.29
C THR A 395 20.93 44.07 -4.93
N GLY A 396 19.65 43.99 -4.56
CA GLY A 396 18.55 44.72 -5.19
C GLY A 396 18.11 44.15 -6.55
N GLY A 397 18.83 43.16 -7.09
CA GLY A 397 18.51 42.50 -8.35
C GLY A 397 17.61 41.28 -8.18
N TYR A 398 17.12 40.74 -9.29
CA TYR A 398 16.18 39.62 -9.36
C TYR A 398 16.90 38.32 -9.69
N LEU A 399 16.56 37.25 -8.96
CA LEU A 399 17.05 35.91 -9.24
C LEU A 399 16.60 35.46 -10.63
N GLY A 400 17.52 35.02 -11.46
CA GLY A 400 17.22 34.55 -12.81
C GLY A 400 18.45 34.00 -13.54
N GLY A 401 18.21 33.42 -14.71
CA GLY A 401 19.26 32.87 -15.56
C GLY A 401 18.72 32.33 -16.88
N ASP A 402 19.63 31.97 -17.78
CA ASP A 402 19.33 31.49 -19.13
C ASP A 402 18.95 29.98 -19.20
N GLY A 403 18.88 29.31 -18.05
CA GLY A 403 18.50 27.90 -17.91
C GLY A 403 19.66 26.91 -17.75
N THR A 404 20.89 27.27 -18.12
CA THR A 404 22.05 26.36 -17.94
C THR A 404 23.14 26.97 -17.07
N ALA A 405 23.22 28.29 -17.03
CA ALA A 405 24.10 28.98 -16.11
C ALA A 405 23.57 28.94 -14.67
N VAL A 406 24.48 29.17 -13.73
CA VAL A 406 24.15 29.45 -12.33
C VAL A 406 23.16 30.61 -12.27
N LEU A 407 22.08 30.47 -11.50
CA LEU A 407 21.16 31.57 -11.26
C LEU A 407 21.88 32.71 -10.56
N THR A 408 21.67 33.93 -11.04
CA THR A 408 22.28 35.13 -10.46
C THR A 408 21.24 36.17 -10.10
N THR A 409 21.62 37.20 -9.35
CA THR A 409 20.75 38.34 -9.03
C THR A 409 21.24 39.65 -9.66
N GLN A 410 21.61 39.63 -10.95
CA GLN A 410 22.20 40.78 -11.64
C GLN A 410 21.15 41.73 -12.26
N ALA A 411 20.01 41.19 -12.69
CA ALA A 411 18.98 41.97 -13.38
C ALA A 411 18.28 42.94 -12.41
N THR A 412 18.13 44.21 -12.81
CA THR A 412 17.47 45.25 -11.99
C THR A 412 15.96 45.33 -12.20
N VAL A 413 15.43 44.68 -13.25
CA VAL A 413 14.01 44.57 -13.60
C VAL A 413 13.78 43.12 -14.05
N PRO A 414 12.67 42.45 -13.64
CA PRO A 414 12.48 41.05 -13.99
C PRO A 414 12.07 40.90 -15.47
N GLY A 415 12.97 40.34 -16.28
CA GLY A 415 12.69 39.83 -17.62
C GLY A 415 12.05 38.44 -17.56
N GLU A 416 12.03 37.72 -18.68
CA GLU A 416 11.51 36.34 -18.72
C GLU A 416 12.43 35.36 -17.96
N ALA A 417 13.74 35.60 -17.97
CA ALA A 417 14.75 34.81 -17.25
C ALA A 417 14.65 34.91 -15.72
N GLU A 418 14.02 35.96 -15.20
CA GLU A 418 13.81 36.22 -13.76
C GLU A 418 12.39 35.88 -13.28
N ARG A 419 11.61 35.18 -14.12
CA ARG A 419 10.25 34.75 -13.82
C ARG A 419 10.22 33.26 -13.55
N PHE A 420 9.51 32.89 -12.48
CA PHE A 420 9.29 31.49 -12.13
C PHE A 420 7.80 31.21 -12.00
N VAL A 421 7.35 30.10 -12.57
CA VAL A 421 6.08 29.48 -12.18
C VAL A 421 6.30 28.82 -10.82
N LEU A 422 5.50 29.24 -9.84
CA LEU A 422 5.56 28.73 -8.48
C LEU A 422 4.35 27.81 -8.22
N LYS A 423 4.65 26.56 -7.88
CA LYS A 423 3.64 25.57 -7.45
C LYS A 423 3.91 25.19 -5.99
N ASP A 424 2.87 25.33 -5.17
CA ASP A 424 2.82 24.84 -3.79
C ASP A 424 2.20 23.44 -3.78
N TRP A 425 2.96 22.47 -3.28
CA TRP A 425 2.55 21.07 -3.15
C TRP A 425 2.04 20.74 -1.75
N GLY A 426 1.87 21.75 -0.89
CA GLY A 426 1.39 21.62 0.48
C GLY A 426 2.53 21.55 1.50
N LYS A 427 2.20 21.84 2.77
CA LYS A 427 3.13 21.82 3.92
C LYS A 427 4.42 22.63 3.69
N GLY A 428 4.36 23.65 2.83
CA GLY A 428 5.48 24.54 2.50
C GLY A 428 6.54 23.90 1.59
N GLU A 429 6.22 22.81 0.90
CA GLU A 429 7.04 22.24 -0.17
C GLU A 429 6.64 22.86 -1.51
N LEU A 430 7.57 23.62 -2.12
CA LEU A 430 7.33 24.42 -3.32
C LEU A 430 8.30 24.02 -4.42
N THR A 431 7.87 24.15 -5.67
CA THR A 431 8.76 24.07 -6.83
C THR A 431 8.81 25.42 -7.55
N LEU A 432 9.96 25.73 -8.14
CA LEU A 432 10.17 26.90 -8.97
C LEU A 432 10.56 26.42 -10.36
N GLN A 433 9.78 26.77 -11.38
CA GLN A 433 10.06 26.43 -12.77
C GLN A 433 10.31 27.70 -13.56
N SER A 434 11.41 27.77 -14.30
CA SER A 434 11.75 28.93 -15.11
C SER A 434 10.68 29.16 -16.18
N ALA A 435 10.09 30.35 -16.23
CA ALA A 435 9.12 30.71 -17.26
C ALA A 435 9.74 30.77 -18.67
N LEU A 436 11.06 30.99 -18.75
CA LEU A 436 11.82 31.03 -20.00
C LEU A 436 12.03 29.64 -20.60
N THR A 437 12.38 28.65 -19.76
CA THR A 437 12.86 27.34 -20.24
C THR A 437 11.94 26.18 -19.91
N GLY A 438 10.96 26.36 -19.03
CA GLY A 438 10.14 25.27 -18.51
C GLY A 438 10.90 24.29 -17.62
N LYS A 439 12.15 24.57 -17.23
CA LYS A 439 12.94 23.69 -16.36
C LYS A 439 12.81 24.09 -14.90
N PHE A 440 12.82 23.10 -14.01
CA PHE A 440 12.82 23.28 -12.57
C PHE A 440 14.16 23.79 -12.06
N VAL A 441 14.11 24.67 -11.07
CA VAL A 441 15.27 25.09 -10.29
C VAL A 441 15.73 23.92 -9.44
N THR A 442 17.01 23.59 -9.51
CA THR A 442 17.61 22.42 -8.86
C THR A 442 19.04 22.70 -8.38
N ASP A 443 19.53 21.91 -7.42
CA ASP A 443 20.96 21.82 -7.11
C ASP A 443 21.66 20.88 -8.10
N SER A 444 22.67 21.40 -8.79
CA SER A 444 23.46 20.61 -9.77
C SER A 444 24.59 19.80 -9.12
N GLY A 445 24.65 19.72 -7.79
CA GLY A 445 25.62 18.94 -7.02
C GLY A 445 26.93 19.67 -6.72
N ASP A 446 27.14 20.85 -7.32
CA ASP A 446 28.25 21.77 -7.02
C ASP A 446 27.88 22.83 -5.97
N GLY A 447 26.65 22.77 -5.44
CA GLY A 447 26.14 23.71 -4.44
C GLY A 447 25.62 25.02 -5.03
N TYR A 448 25.43 25.12 -6.34
CA TYR A 448 24.85 26.26 -7.01
C TYR A 448 23.50 25.90 -7.68
N LEU A 449 22.56 26.84 -7.62
CA LEU A 449 21.23 26.65 -8.20
C LEU A 449 21.21 26.96 -9.69
N ARG A 450 20.49 26.11 -10.46
CA ARG A 450 20.26 26.26 -11.91
C ARG A 450 18.84 25.86 -12.25
N ALA A 451 18.24 26.47 -13.28
CA ALA A 451 16.97 26.01 -13.84
C ALA A 451 17.19 24.92 -14.90
N ALA A 452 17.69 23.76 -14.47
CA ALA A 452 18.24 22.73 -15.36
C ALA A 452 17.40 21.44 -15.44
N ALA A 453 16.57 21.14 -14.44
CA ALA A 453 15.87 19.87 -14.32
C ALA A 453 14.57 19.82 -15.15
N ASP A 454 14.36 18.72 -15.89
CA ASP A 454 13.16 18.52 -16.71
C ASP A 454 11.95 18.02 -15.90
N ARG A 455 12.20 17.37 -14.77
CA ARG A 455 11.18 16.83 -13.86
C ARG A 455 11.63 16.91 -12.41
N VAL A 456 10.68 16.82 -11.50
CA VAL A 456 10.92 16.48 -10.10
C VAL A 456 11.28 14.99 -10.02
N GLY A 457 12.30 14.61 -9.24
CA GLY A 457 12.60 13.18 -9.02
C GLY A 457 13.97 12.90 -8.41
N GLY A 458 14.37 11.61 -8.44
CA GLY A 458 15.65 11.12 -7.90
C GLY A 458 15.65 10.92 -6.38
N TRP A 459 16.53 10.05 -5.85
CA TRP A 459 16.44 9.52 -4.45
C TRP A 459 16.26 10.61 -3.40
N VAL A 460 17.02 11.68 -3.57
CA VAL A 460 16.80 12.95 -2.89
C VAL A 460 16.37 13.95 -3.96
N VAL A 461 15.11 14.36 -3.91
CA VAL A 461 14.55 15.40 -4.77
C VAL A 461 15.29 16.72 -4.55
N GLN A 462 15.80 17.30 -5.64
CA GLN A 462 16.59 18.55 -5.61
C GLN A 462 15.79 19.75 -6.15
N GLU A 463 14.53 19.55 -6.52
CA GLU A 463 13.72 20.58 -7.19
C GLU A 463 12.84 21.37 -6.21
N THR A 464 12.94 21.08 -4.91
CA THR A 464 12.01 21.59 -3.91
C THR A 464 12.62 22.57 -2.93
N PHE A 465 11.81 23.58 -2.59
CA PHE A 465 12.18 24.71 -1.75
C PHE A 465 11.11 24.99 -0.69
N ARG A 466 11.53 25.63 0.39
CA ARG A 466 10.65 26.20 1.42
C ARG A 466 10.96 27.68 1.60
N LEU A 467 9.91 28.49 1.74
CA LEU A 467 10.02 29.91 2.07
C LEU A 467 9.91 30.12 3.59
N ASP A 468 10.91 30.75 4.18
CA ASP A 468 10.94 31.14 5.59
C ASP A 468 10.77 32.66 5.74
N TYR A 469 9.52 33.08 5.97
CA TYR A 469 9.14 34.48 6.04
C TYR A 469 9.54 35.14 7.37
N SER A 470 10.04 36.37 7.29
CA SER A 470 10.22 37.27 8.44
C SER A 470 9.05 38.23 8.57
N SER A 471 8.96 38.87 9.74
CA SER A 471 7.92 39.86 10.04
C SER A 471 7.93 41.09 9.12
N ASP A 472 9.02 41.34 8.41
CA ASP A 472 9.17 42.42 7.41
C ASP A 472 8.67 42.03 6.00
N GLY A 473 8.13 40.81 5.84
CA GLY A 473 7.60 40.29 4.58
C GLY A 473 8.65 39.75 3.60
N THR A 474 9.93 39.74 3.97
CA THR A 474 10.99 39.08 3.19
C THR A 474 11.08 37.59 3.55
N ALA A 475 11.58 36.75 2.64
CA ALA A 475 11.73 35.31 2.87
C ALA A 475 13.16 34.84 2.61
N ALA A 476 13.67 33.94 3.46
CA ALA A 476 14.83 33.12 3.13
C ALA A 476 14.35 31.88 2.37
N LEU A 477 15.12 31.40 1.39
CA LEU A 477 14.79 30.20 0.63
C LEU A 477 15.64 29.04 1.12
N GLN A 478 14.98 28.01 1.66
CA GLN A 478 15.61 26.74 2.02
C GLN A 478 15.46 25.77 0.85
N HIS A 479 16.54 25.15 0.42
CA HIS A 479 16.52 24.01 -0.47
C HIS A 479 16.30 22.73 0.35
N ILE A 480 15.20 22.02 0.10
CA ILE A 480 14.73 20.93 0.97
C ILE A 480 15.66 19.73 0.89
N GLY A 481 16.02 19.29 -0.33
CA GLY A 481 16.85 18.11 -0.56
C GLY A 481 18.19 18.15 0.19
N THR A 482 18.91 19.27 0.12
CA THR A 482 20.19 19.43 0.82
C THR A 482 20.07 19.97 2.25
N ARG A 483 18.87 20.41 2.66
CA ARG A 483 18.61 21.18 3.90
C ARG A 483 19.44 22.46 4.04
N LYS A 484 19.92 23.01 2.93
CA LYS A 484 20.75 24.22 2.89
C LYS A 484 19.91 25.44 2.50
N TRP A 485 20.49 26.62 2.62
CA TRP A 485 19.84 27.90 2.40
C TRP A 485 20.49 28.65 1.25
N VAL A 486 19.69 29.42 0.51
CA VAL A 486 20.20 30.22 -0.61
C VAL A 486 20.94 31.44 -0.10
N ARG A 487 22.17 31.65 -0.60
CA ARG A 487 22.99 32.84 -0.41
C ARG A 487 23.50 33.32 -1.77
N VAL A 488 23.40 34.62 -1.99
CA VAL A 488 23.95 35.35 -3.13
C VAL A 488 25.41 35.72 -2.84
N GLU A 489 26.33 35.21 -3.65
CA GLU A 489 27.76 35.49 -3.51
C GLU A 489 28.12 36.94 -3.87
N THR A 490 29.05 37.51 -3.12
CA THR A 490 29.59 38.84 -3.40
C THR A 490 30.49 38.80 -4.64
N GLY A 491 30.25 39.70 -5.61
CA GLY A 491 31.06 39.83 -6.83
C GLY A 491 30.44 39.13 -8.04
N THR A 492 30.10 37.85 -7.91
CA THR A 492 29.45 37.07 -9.00
C THR A 492 27.93 37.25 -9.02
N ALA A 493 27.33 37.56 -7.86
CA ALA A 493 25.89 37.55 -7.62
C ALA A 493 25.23 36.17 -7.84
N SER A 494 26.02 35.09 -7.79
CA SER A 494 25.55 33.70 -7.96
C SER A 494 24.76 33.20 -6.75
N ALA A 495 23.72 32.42 -6.98
CA ALA A 495 22.93 31.76 -5.95
C ALA A 495 23.58 30.41 -5.55
N ALA A 496 24.18 30.40 -4.36
CA ALA A 496 24.85 29.26 -3.75
C ALA A 496 24.07 28.72 -2.54
N LEU A 497 24.31 27.46 -2.18
CA LEU A 497 23.69 26.78 -1.05
C LEU A 497 24.65 26.73 0.16
N VAL A 498 24.23 27.33 1.28
CA VAL A 498 24.99 27.40 2.54
C VAL A 498 24.27 26.68 3.69
N PRO A 499 24.99 26.05 4.64
CA PRO A 499 24.36 25.24 5.69
C PRO A 499 23.66 26.06 6.79
N ASP A 500 24.09 27.30 7.05
CA ASP A 500 23.57 28.11 8.16
C ASP A 500 22.50 29.11 7.68
N ALA A 501 21.28 28.94 8.18
CA ALA A 501 20.14 29.83 7.95
C ALA A 501 20.44 31.31 8.26
N ARG A 502 21.30 31.58 9.25
CA ARG A 502 21.67 32.96 9.64
C ARG A 502 22.49 33.68 8.56
N THR A 503 23.12 32.93 7.66
CA THR A 503 23.92 33.47 6.55
C THR A 503 23.17 33.49 5.23
N ALA A 504 21.93 33.00 5.22
CA ALA A 504 21.04 33.01 4.07
C ALA A 504 20.72 34.44 3.62
N ASP A 505 20.55 34.62 2.32
CA ASP A 505 19.94 35.83 1.80
C ASP A 505 18.44 35.84 1.95
N ARG A 506 17.91 37.06 2.04
CA ARG A 506 16.48 37.32 2.03
C ARG A 506 16.06 37.86 0.68
N PHE A 507 14.88 37.43 0.26
CA PHE A 507 14.26 37.79 -1.00
C PHE A 507 12.88 38.41 -0.73
N VAL A 508 12.50 39.38 -1.56
CA VAL A 508 11.13 39.84 -1.66
C VAL A 508 10.49 39.04 -2.80
N LEU A 509 9.57 38.14 -2.45
CA LEU A 509 8.73 37.44 -3.43
C LEU A 509 7.66 38.40 -3.95
N ARG A 510 7.53 38.51 -5.27
CA ARG A 510 6.48 39.31 -5.92
C ARG A 510 5.74 38.48 -6.94
N THR A 511 4.45 38.30 -6.74
CA THR A 511 3.54 37.78 -7.78
C THR A 511 3.41 38.82 -8.88
N LEU A 512 3.83 38.45 -10.09
CA LEU A 512 3.75 39.28 -11.29
C LEU A 512 2.44 39.00 -12.05
N THR A 513 2.06 37.73 -12.12
CA THR A 513 0.78 37.27 -12.68
C THR A 513 0.16 36.30 -11.68
N SER A 514 -1.11 36.52 -11.35
CA SER A 514 -1.86 35.63 -10.47
C SER A 514 -2.44 34.46 -11.26
N GLY A 515 -2.04 33.24 -10.92
CA GLY A 515 -2.58 32.03 -11.52
C GLY A 515 -4.05 31.83 -11.19
N HIS A 516 -4.46 32.20 -9.98
CA HIS A 516 -5.86 32.21 -9.56
C HIS A 516 -6.76 33.10 -10.43
N GLU A 517 -6.29 34.30 -10.80
CA GLU A 517 -7.04 35.19 -11.68
C GLU A 517 -7.11 34.63 -13.11
N ALA A 518 -6.00 34.10 -13.61
CA ALA A 518 -5.95 33.46 -14.93
C ALA A 518 -6.90 32.25 -15.01
N ALA A 519 -6.87 31.37 -14.00
CA ALA A 519 -7.80 30.24 -13.86
C ALA A 519 -9.27 30.68 -13.84
N ARG A 520 -9.59 31.75 -13.09
CA ARG A 520 -10.96 32.31 -13.06
C ARG A 520 -11.40 32.77 -14.45
N GLN A 521 -10.54 33.48 -15.16
CA GLN A 521 -10.84 33.99 -16.51
C GLN A 521 -11.00 32.87 -17.52
N ALA A 522 -10.10 31.88 -17.51
CA ALA A 522 -10.18 30.71 -18.38
C ALA A 522 -11.47 29.90 -18.12
N ALA A 523 -11.80 29.67 -16.84
CA ALA A 523 -13.02 28.96 -16.45
C ALA A 523 -14.28 29.71 -16.91
N ALA A 524 -14.35 31.02 -16.69
CA ALA A 524 -15.51 31.85 -17.06
C ALA A 524 -15.69 31.99 -18.59
N ALA A 525 -14.61 31.90 -19.36
CA ALA A 525 -14.65 31.96 -20.82
C ALA A 525 -15.03 30.63 -21.49
N ALA A 526 -14.91 29.51 -20.78
CA ALA A 526 -15.23 28.18 -21.28
C ALA A 526 -16.68 27.76 -20.99
N HIS A 527 -17.25 26.92 -21.84
CA HIS A 527 -18.53 26.28 -21.55
C HIS A 527 -18.41 25.24 -20.43
N THR A 528 -17.29 24.53 -20.37
CA THR A 528 -16.97 23.55 -19.31
C THR A 528 -15.55 23.75 -18.81
N ALA A 529 -15.37 23.75 -17.49
CA ALA A 529 -14.04 23.75 -16.88
C ALA A 529 -13.69 22.33 -16.39
N VAL A 530 -12.49 21.87 -16.70
CA VAL A 530 -11.91 20.62 -16.20
C VAL A 530 -10.72 21.01 -15.33
N VAL A 531 -10.91 21.02 -14.01
CA VAL A 531 -9.85 21.34 -13.05
C VAL A 531 -9.13 20.06 -12.61
N VAL A 532 -7.82 20.02 -12.77
CA VAL A 532 -6.97 18.85 -12.54
C VAL A 532 -6.01 19.11 -11.38
N VAL A 533 -6.16 18.35 -10.30
CA VAL A 533 -5.36 18.44 -9.06
C VAL A 533 -4.91 17.06 -8.58
N GLY A 534 -4.05 16.98 -7.56
CA GLY A 534 -3.56 15.72 -7.04
C GLY A 534 -2.15 15.83 -6.44
N ASN A 535 -1.29 14.85 -6.70
CA ASN A 535 0.11 14.88 -6.26
C ASN A 535 1.08 14.71 -7.43
N ASP A 536 2.33 15.10 -7.19
CA ASP A 536 3.48 14.56 -7.91
C ASP A 536 3.90 13.27 -7.18
N PRO A 537 4.14 12.12 -7.86
CA PRO A 537 4.54 10.87 -7.22
C PRO A 537 5.88 10.94 -6.45
N HIS A 538 6.67 11.99 -6.66
CA HIS A 538 7.94 12.18 -5.96
C HIS A 538 7.82 13.07 -4.72
N LEU A 539 6.64 13.66 -4.44
CA LEU A 539 6.42 14.67 -3.40
C LEU A 539 5.27 14.29 -2.45
N GLY A 540 5.38 14.70 -1.18
CA GLY A 540 4.30 14.59 -0.19
C GLY A 540 3.93 13.17 0.29
N GLY A 541 4.32 12.13 -0.45
CA GLY A 541 4.23 10.71 -0.13
C GLY A 541 5.03 9.94 -1.19
N ARG A 542 5.90 9.03 -0.77
CA ARG A 542 6.70 8.14 -1.63
C ARG A 542 7.49 7.16 -0.77
N GLU A 543 8.22 6.24 -1.40
CA GLU A 543 9.32 5.53 -0.73
C GLU A 543 10.22 6.50 0.07
N THR A 544 10.49 6.15 1.34
CA THR A 544 11.18 6.95 2.38
C THR A 544 10.39 8.13 2.99
N LEU A 545 9.14 8.36 2.58
CA LEU A 545 8.31 9.46 3.08
C LEU A 545 6.82 9.09 3.12
N ASP A 546 6.27 8.85 4.32
CA ASP A 546 4.82 8.74 4.49
C ASP A 546 4.13 10.11 4.37
N ARG A 547 2.87 10.10 3.96
CA ARG A 547 2.01 11.27 4.04
C ARG A 547 1.69 11.58 5.50
N ASN A 548 1.44 12.85 5.79
CA ASN A 548 1.03 13.29 7.13
C ASN A 548 -0.44 13.74 7.20
N THR A 549 -1.16 13.73 6.08
CA THR A 549 -2.56 14.11 6.00
C THR A 549 -3.21 13.56 4.72
N LEU A 550 -4.52 13.31 4.78
CA LEU A 550 -5.39 12.98 3.66
C LEU A 550 -5.81 14.21 2.87
N GLU A 551 -5.59 15.42 3.35
CA GLU A 551 -6.04 16.64 2.67
C GLU A 551 -5.26 16.90 1.38
N LEU A 552 -5.95 17.45 0.38
CA LEU A 552 -5.29 18.07 -0.77
C LEU A 552 -4.52 19.32 -0.30
N PRO A 553 -3.44 19.72 -0.98
CA PRO A 553 -2.77 20.99 -0.71
C PRO A 553 -3.75 22.16 -0.72
N LEU A 554 -3.62 23.11 0.22
CA LEU A 554 -4.54 24.25 0.32
C LEU A 554 -4.62 25.07 -0.97
N ALA A 555 -3.50 25.20 -1.70
CA ALA A 555 -3.46 25.87 -2.99
C ALA A 555 -4.37 25.17 -4.04
N ASP A 556 -4.39 23.83 -4.05
CA ASP A 556 -5.25 23.06 -4.95
C ASP A 556 -6.72 23.14 -4.54
N GLN A 557 -7.00 23.11 -3.22
CA GLN A 557 -8.37 23.32 -2.73
C GLN A 557 -8.91 24.69 -3.16
N GLU A 558 -8.08 25.73 -3.05
CA GLU A 558 -8.44 27.10 -3.42
C GLU A 558 -8.61 27.25 -4.95
N LEU A 559 -7.75 26.64 -5.75
CA LEU A 559 -7.87 26.61 -7.20
C LEU A 559 -9.22 26.01 -7.63
N VAL A 560 -9.60 24.86 -7.06
CA VAL A 560 -10.88 24.20 -7.37
C VAL A 560 -12.05 25.09 -6.96
N ARG A 561 -11.99 25.73 -5.79
CA ARG A 561 -13.02 26.68 -5.33
C ARG A 561 -13.21 27.83 -6.32
N ILE A 562 -12.11 28.46 -6.74
CA ILE A 562 -12.13 29.59 -7.68
C ILE A 562 -12.72 29.19 -9.03
N VAL A 563 -12.32 28.05 -9.57
CA VAL A 563 -12.82 27.55 -10.86
C VAL A 563 -14.32 27.24 -10.77
N ARG A 564 -14.75 26.56 -9.70
CA ARG A 564 -16.16 26.21 -9.49
C ARG A 564 -17.05 27.45 -9.32
N GLU A 565 -16.54 28.49 -8.67
CA GLU A 565 -17.25 29.78 -8.54
C GLU A 565 -17.37 30.52 -9.88
N ALA A 566 -16.33 30.47 -10.70
CA ALA A 566 -16.31 31.09 -12.02
C ALA A 566 -17.18 30.34 -13.04
N ASN A 567 -17.22 29.02 -12.95
CA ASN A 567 -17.94 28.16 -13.86
C ASN A 567 -18.64 27.00 -13.11
N PRO A 568 -19.98 27.02 -12.96
CA PRO A 568 -20.70 25.94 -12.31
C PRO A 568 -20.67 24.62 -13.10
N ARG A 569 -20.29 24.62 -14.39
CA ARG A 569 -20.07 23.40 -15.18
C ARG A 569 -18.62 22.92 -15.04
N THR A 570 -18.21 22.65 -13.80
CA THR A 570 -16.86 22.19 -13.47
C THR A 570 -16.82 20.68 -13.26
N VAL A 571 -15.85 20.03 -13.91
CA VAL A 571 -15.40 18.65 -13.64
C VAL A 571 -14.13 18.74 -12.81
N LEU A 572 -14.12 18.14 -11.62
CA LEU A 572 -12.91 17.93 -10.82
C LEU A 572 -12.27 16.60 -11.21
N VAL A 573 -11.06 16.64 -11.75
CA VAL A 573 -10.25 15.44 -12.04
C VAL A 573 -9.11 15.38 -11.02
N ILE A 574 -9.02 14.27 -10.30
CA ILE A 574 -7.96 13.99 -9.33
C ILE A 574 -7.03 12.95 -9.94
N VAL A 575 -5.77 13.34 -10.19
CA VAL A 575 -4.71 12.43 -10.64
C VAL A 575 -3.80 12.17 -9.46
N SER A 576 -3.89 10.99 -8.85
CA SER A 576 -3.17 10.74 -7.60
C SER A 576 -2.80 9.30 -7.30
N SER A 577 -1.66 9.15 -6.62
CA SER A 577 -1.19 7.91 -5.97
C SER A 577 -2.08 7.46 -4.80
N TYR A 578 -2.84 8.38 -4.21
CA TYR A 578 -3.48 8.20 -2.90
C TYR A 578 -4.94 8.65 -2.86
N PRO A 579 -5.74 8.18 -1.88
CA PRO A 579 -7.06 8.74 -1.60
C PRO A 579 -6.94 10.09 -0.88
N TYR A 580 -7.91 10.98 -1.11
CA TYR A 580 -7.95 12.31 -0.51
C TYR A 580 -9.25 12.58 0.26
N ALA A 581 -9.13 13.28 1.38
CA ALA A 581 -10.24 13.93 2.06
C ALA A 581 -10.60 15.23 1.32
N LEU A 582 -11.75 15.26 0.64
CA LEU A 582 -12.13 16.37 -0.25
C LEU A 582 -12.97 17.47 0.42
N GLY A 583 -13.53 17.23 1.59
CA GLY A 583 -14.45 18.18 2.24
C GLY A 583 -15.55 18.66 1.28
N ALA A 584 -15.74 19.98 1.19
CA ALA A 584 -16.73 20.60 0.30
C ALA A 584 -16.43 20.44 -1.20
N LEU A 585 -15.21 20.07 -1.59
CA LEU A 585 -14.85 19.86 -3.01
C LEU A 585 -15.56 18.63 -3.58
N ALA A 586 -15.98 17.69 -2.72
CA ALA A 586 -16.78 16.53 -3.12
C ALA A 586 -18.16 16.93 -3.69
N ASP A 587 -18.64 18.15 -3.43
CA ASP A 587 -19.90 18.68 -3.98
C ASP A 587 -19.73 19.30 -5.38
N THR A 588 -18.59 19.08 -6.03
CA THR A 588 -18.41 19.44 -7.44
C THR A 588 -19.38 18.61 -8.31
N PRO A 589 -20.01 19.19 -9.36
CA PRO A 589 -21.02 18.50 -10.16
C PRO A 589 -20.56 17.16 -10.75
N ALA A 590 -19.28 17.09 -11.14
CA ALA A 590 -18.63 15.84 -11.48
C ALA A 590 -17.26 15.74 -10.79
N VAL A 591 -16.98 14.57 -10.21
CA VAL A 591 -15.69 14.24 -9.61
C VAL A 591 -15.20 12.95 -10.23
N VAL A 592 -13.98 12.96 -10.76
CA VAL A 592 -13.34 11.85 -11.44
C VAL A 592 -11.98 11.62 -10.80
N TRP A 593 -11.63 10.37 -10.54
CA TRP A 593 -10.30 9.98 -10.10
C TRP A 593 -9.65 9.04 -11.11
N THR A 594 -8.35 9.21 -11.27
CA THR A 594 -7.45 8.21 -11.86
C THR A 594 -6.17 8.20 -11.05
N SER A 595 -5.49 7.06 -10.97
CA SER A 595 -4.09 7.07 -10.55
C SER A 595 -3.23 7.81 -11.58
N HIS A 596 -1.92 7.87 -11.35
CA HIS A 596 -1.02 8.21 -12.45
C HIS A 596 -1.15 7.12 -13.53
N GLY A 597 -1.90 7.44 -14.59
CA GLY A 597 -2.44 6.50 -15.58
C GLY A 597 -1.44 6.03 -16.64
N GLY A 598 -0.14 6.22 -16.41
CA GLY A 598 0.90 5.93 -17.38
C GLY A 598 0.88 6.87 -18.59
N GLN A 599 1.57 6.48 -19.66
CA GLN A 599 1.81 7.35 -20.83
C GLN A 599 0.53 7.74 -21.59
N GLU A 600 -0.55 6.95 -21.47
CA GLU A 600 -1.83 7.17 -22.14
C GLU A 600 -2.89 7.82 -21.23
N LEU A 601 -2.49 8.37 -20.08
CA LEU A 601 -3.36 9.05 -19.10
C LEU A 601 -4.41 9.96 -19.77
N GLY A 602 -3.96 10.85 -20.64
CA GLY A 602 -4.82 11.86 -21.25
C GLY A 602 -5.86 11.30 -22.21
N ASN A 603 -5.49 10.30 -23.02
CA ASN A 603 -6.44 9.64 -23.91
C ASN A 603 -7.46 8.83 -23.10
N GLY A 604 -7.03 8.10 -22.08
CA GLY A 604 -7.93 7.34 -21.21
C GLY A 604 -8.96 8.22 -20.49
N VAL A 605 -8.50 9.36 -19.94
CA VAL A 605 -9.39 10.36 -19.31
C VAL A 605 -10.35 10.97 -20.35
N ALA A 606 -9.85 11.35 -21.52
CA ALA A 606 -10.68 11.92 -22.59
C ALA A 606 -11.76 10.94 -23.09
N ASP A 607 -11.43 9.65 -23.23
CA ASP A 607 -12.36 8.60 -23.65
C ASP A 607 -13.54 8.47 -22.67
N ILE A 608 -13.28 8.58 -21.37
CA ILE A 608 -14.33 8.56 -20.34
C ILE A 608 -15.10 9.88 -20.29
N LEU A 609 -14.42 11.02 -20.20
CA LEU A 609 -15.10 12.32 -20.09
C LEU A 609 -16.00 12.60 -21.30
N SER A 610 -15.60 12.21 -22.51
CA SER A 610 -16.42 12.33 -23.73
C SER A 610 -17.60 11.35 -23.76
N GLY A 611 -17.48 10.22 -23.06
CA GLY A 611 -18.42 9.11 -23.13
C GLY A 611 -18.31 8.30 -24.42
N ASP A 612 -17.18 8.39 -25.12
CA ASP A 612 -16.79 7.47 -26.18
C ASP A 612 -16.62 6.05 -25.60
N THR A 613 -16.10 5.97 -24.37
CA THR A 613 -16.07 4.75 -23.55
C THR A 613 -16.89 4.98 -22.27
N GLY A 614 -17.70 3.99 -21.87
CA GLY A 614 -18.40 4.02 -20.59
C GLY A 614 -17.46 3.74 -19.42
N PRO A 615 -17.60 4.43 -18.27
CA PRO A 615 -16.73 4.21 -17.13
C PRO A 615 -16.99 2.85 -16.48
N THR A 616 -15.91 2.08 -16.31
CA THR A 616 -15.92 0.75 -15.67
C THR A 616 -15.11 0.69 -14.38
N GLY A 617 -14.31 1.73 -14.10
CA GLY A 617 -13.47 1.78 -12.91
C GLY A 617 -14.28 1.75 -11.62
N ARG A 618 -13.74 1.10 -10.60
CA ARG A 618 -14.27 1.01 -9.23
C ARG A 618 -13.11 1.16 -8.24
N LEU A 619 -13.30 1.91 -7.16
CA LEU A 619 -12.24 2.14 -6.18
C LEU A 619 -11.73 0.81 -5.58
N PRO A 620 -10.42 0.57 -5.53
CA PRO A 620 -9.86 -0.61 -4.87
C PRO A 620 -9.52 -0.35 -3.39
N GLN A 621 -9.80 0.85 -2.88
CA GLN A 621 -9.58 1.24 -1.49
C GLN A 621 -10.57 2.34 -1.07
N THR A 622 -10.87 2.39 0.22
CA THR A 622 -11.75 3.38 0.83
C THR A 622 -11.10 4.77 0.88
N TRP A 623 -11.87 5.78 0.50
CA TRP A 623 -11.53 7.19 0.70
C TRP A 623 -12.20 7.66 1.98
N PHE A 624 -11.41 8.01 2.99
CA PHE A 624 -11.91 8.54 4.26
C PHE A 624 -12.21 10.03 4.17
N ARG A 625 -13.12 10.51 5.03
CA ARG A 625 -13.56 11.92 5.02
C ARG A 625 -12.55 12.89 5.63
N ARG A 626 -11.70 12.41 6.54
CA ARG A 626 -10.75 13.21 7.33
C ARG A 626 -9.73 12.33 8.05
N ASP A 627 -8.64 12.94 8.52
CA ASP A 627 -7.54 12.25 9.20
C ASP A 627 -7.98 11.58 10.52
N GLU A 628 -8.94 12.17 11.24
CA GLU A 628 -9.41 11.65 12.53
C GLU A 628 -10.18 10.33 12.44
N ASP A 629 -10.56 9.92 11.22
CA ASP A 629 -11.21 8.64 10.98
C ASP A 629 -10.18 7.50 10.84
N LEU A 630 -8.88 7.80 10.83
CA LEU A 630 -7.78 6.83 10.73
C LEU A 630 -7.23 6.43 12.11
N ALA A 631 -6.80 5.18 12.21
CA ALA A 631 -5.92 4.74 13.30
C ALA A 631 -4.49 5.27 13.09
N GLY A 632 -3.60 5.04 14.06
CA GLY A 632 -2.18 5.35 13.87
C GLY A 632 -1.57 4.49 12.76
N ILE A 633 -0.64 5.04 11.97
CA ILE A 633 -0.01 4.30 10.86
C ILE A 633 0.69 3.00 11.32
N LEU A 634 1.23 2.97 12.55
CA LEU A 634 1.85 1.77 13.14
C LEU A 634 0.87 0.86 13.89
N ASP A 635 -0.43 1.19 13.90
CA ASP A 635 -1.46 0.32 14.47
C ASP A 635 -1.91 -0.71 13.42
N TYR A 636 -1.24 -1.86 13.41
CA TYR A 636 -1.54 -2.97 12.50
C TYR A 636 -2.67 -3.88 13.00
N ASP A 637 -3.18 -3.72 14.22
CA ASP A 637 -4.35 -4.48 14.68
C ASP A 637 -5.64 -3.89 14.10
N ILE A 638 -5.93 -4.21 12.84
CA ILE A 638 -7.09 -3.65 12.11
C ILE A 638 -8.44 -4.00 12.75
N ILE A 639 -8.50 -5.08 13.54
CA ILE A 639 -9.72 -5.55 14.19
C ILE A 639 -10.05 -4.64 15.37
N THR A 640 -9.08 -4.44 16.27
CA THR A 640 -9.26 -3.59 17.46
C THR A 640 -9.31 -2.11 17.08
N SER A 641 -8.43 -1.66 16.19
CA SER A 641 -8.34 -0.26 15.74
C SER A 641 -9.51 0.17 14.85
N ARG A 642 -10.32 -0.78 14.36
CA ARG A 642 -11.43 -0.52 13.43
C ARG A 642 -10.93 0.14 12.15
N SER A 643 -9.92 -0.46 11.54
CA SER A 643 -9.31 0.04 10.30
C SER A 643 -9.87 -0.65 9.07
N THR A 644 -9.64 -0.07 7.89
CA THR A 644 -10.10 -0.54 6.57
C THR A 644 -11.63 -0.63 6.43
N TYR A 645 -12.12 -0.92 5.23
CA TYR A 645 -13.55 -1.20 5.04
C TYR A 645 -14.07 -2.39 5.88
N LEU A 646 -13.20 -3.35 6.23
CA LEU A 646 -13.53 -4.56 6.98
C LEU A 646 -14.12 -4.25 8.36
N TYR A 647 -13.52 -3.31 9.10
CA TYR A 647 -13.86 -3.06 10.51
C TYR A 647 -14.20 -1.59 10.83
N SER A 648 -13.82 -0.63 9.99
CA SER A 648 -14.08 0.79 10.26
C SER A 648 -15.56 1.10 10.36
N ARG A 649 -15.93 1.97 11.29
CA ARG A 649 -17.31 2.46 11.43
C ARG A 649 -17.45 3.91 10.98
N ALA A 650 -16.36 4.52 10.50
CA ALA A 650 -16.41 5.83 9.90
C ALA A 650 -17.20 5.75 8.60
N GLU A 651 -18.03 6.76 8.34
CA GLU A 651 -18.71 6.90 7.06
C GLU A 651 -17.66 7.28 6.00
N PRO A 652 -17.44 6.46 4.96
CA PRO A 652 -16.45 6.77 3.95
C PRO A 652 -16.92 7.98 3.11
N LEU A 653 -15.95 8.72 2.55
CA LEU A 653 -16.24 9.69 1.50
C LEU A 653 -16.65 8.94 0.21
N PHE A 654 -15.87 7.93 -0.14
CA PHE A 654 -16.19 6.95 -1.18
C PHE A 654 -15.71 5.57 -0.71
N ALA A 655 -16.59 4.57 -0.73
CA ALA A 655 -16.30 3.25 -0.21
C ALA A 655 -15.42 2.42 -1.17
N LEU A 656 -14.80 1.35 -0.66
CA LEU A 656 -14.31 0.26 -1.51
C LEU A 656 -15.38 -0.15 -2.53
N GLY A 657 -14.96 -0.31 -3.78
CA GLY A 657 -15.83 -0.72 -4.88
C GLY A 657 -16.71 0.40 -5.45
N HIS A 658 -16.66 1.63 -4.92
CA HIS A 658 -17.44 2.75 -5.44
C HIS A 658 -16.96 3.20 -6.83
N GLY A 659 -17.89 3.50 -7.73
CA GLY A 659 -17.63 4.09 -9.04
C GLY A 659 -18.88 4.06 -9.91
N LEU A 660 -19.20 5.18 -10.55
CA LEU A 660 -20.42 5.34 -11.31
C LEU A 660 -20.27 4.81 -12.74
N THR A 661 -21.40 4.37 -13.32
CA THR A 661 -21.55 4.15 -14.76
C THR A 661 -22.35 5.31 -15.39
N TYR A 662 -22.38 5.39 -16.73
CA TYR A 662 -23.31 6.30 -17.41
C TYR A 662 -24.71 5.68 -17.63
N GLY A 663 -24.90 4.40 -17.30
CA GLY A 663 -26.23 3.81 -17.16
C GLY A 663 -26.80 4.01 -15.76
N GLN A 664 -28.02 3.54 -15.54
CA GLN A 664 -28.66 3.57 -14.21
C GLN A 664 -29.09 2.16 -13.85
N VAL A 665 -28.19 1.40 -13.24
CA VAL A 665 -28.43 -0.01 -12.91
C VAL A 665 -29.10 -0.12 -11.53
N ARG A 666 -30.19 -0.89 -11.47
CA ARG A 666 -30.90 -1.26 -10.25
C ARG A 666 -30.79 -2.75 -10.02
N TYR A 667 -30.56 -3.12 -8.78
CA TYR A 667 -30.53 -4.50 -8.31
C TYR A 667 -31.97 -4.91 -7.97
N GLU A 668 -32.56 -5.82 -8.74
CA GLU A 668 -33.99 -6.17 -8.63
C GLU A 668 -34.23 -7.34 -7.67
N SER A 669 -33.42 -8.39 -7.75
CA SER A 669 -33.55 -9.56 -6.89
C SER A 669 -32.26 -10.38 -6.82
N VAL A 670 -32.13 -11.18 -5.77
CA VAL A 670 -31.04 -12.16 -5.60
C VAL A 670 -31.62 -13.51 -5.18
N VAL A 671 -31.11 -14.57 -5.78
CA VAL A 671 -31.42 -15.96 -5.41
C VAL A 671 -30.12 -16.67 -5.07
N LEU A 672 -30.08 -17.29 -3.90
CA LEU A 672 -28.96 -18.10 -3.44
C LEU A 672 -29.21 -19.58 -3.76
N ARG A 673 -28.20 -20.26 -4.30
CA ARG A 673 -28.17 -21.70 -4.47
C ARG A 673 -26.87 -22.26 -3.91
N GLU A 674 -26.97 -23.12 -2.91
CA GLU A 674 -25.83 -23.90 -2.41
C GLU A 674 -25.40 -24.96 -3.43
N LEU A 675 -24.09 -25.12 -3.61
CA LEU A 675 -23.49 -26.07 -4.54
C LEU A 675 -22.67 -27.10 -3.75
N PRO A 676 -23.04 -28.40 -3.78
CA PRO A 676 -22.23 -29.47 -3.21
C PRO A 676 -20.96 -29.69 -4.03
N GLY A 677 -19.82 -29.82 -3.35
CA GLY A 677 -18.56 -30.24 -3.97
C GLY A 677 -18.62 -31.69 -4.46
N GLU A 678 -17.75 -32.06 -5.41
CA GLU A 678 -17.67 -33.43 -5.91
C GLU A 678 -17.42 -34.42 -4.76
N GLY A 679 -18.38 -35.32 -4.51
CA GLY A 679 -18.31 -36.33 -3.45
C GLY A 679 -18.54 -35.81 -2.03
N ALA A 680 -18.86 -34.52 -1.84
CA ALA A 680 -19.09 -33.95 -0.51
C ALA A 680 -20.54 -34.12 -0.04
N LEU A 681 -20.71 -34.36 1.27
CA LEU A 681 -22.03 -34.37 1.93
C LEU A 681 -22.56 -32.95 2.23
N ARG A 682 -21.74 -31.91 2.00
CA ARG A 682 -22.04 -30.50 2.29
C ARG A 682 -21.59 -29.62 1.13
N ALA A 683 -22.21 -28.45 1.01
CA ALA A 683 -21.77 -27.41 0.08
C ALA A 683 -20.34 -26.95 0.39
N ASP A 684 -19.53 -26.76 -0.65
CA ASP A 684 -18.21 -26.11 -0.58
C ASP A 684 -18.28 -24.67 -1.12
N SER A 685 -19.36 -24.34 -1.82
CA SER A 685 -19.59 -23.05 -2.46
C SER A 685 -21.09 -22.72 -2.54
N ALA A 686 -21.40 -21.46 -2.80
CA ALA A 686 -22.75 -20.99 -3.08
C ALA A 686 -22.75 -20.06 -4.31
N GLU A 687 -23.74 -20.20 -5.17
CA GLU A 687 -23.96 -19.32 -6.33
C GLU A 687 -25.09 -18.33 -6.02
N LEU A 688 -24.83 -17.05 -6.22
CA LEU A 688 -25.82 -15.99 -6.19
C LEU A 688 -26.19 -15.63 -7.64
N THR A 689 -27.46 -15.78 -7.98
CA THR A 689 -28.03 -15.26 -9.23
C THR A 689 -28.69 -13.91 -8.93
N VAL A 690 -28.17 -12.84 -9.52
CA VAL A 690 -28.58 -11.45 -9.28
C VAL A 690 -29.21 -10.87 -10.54
N GLU A 691 -30.45 -10.42 -10.45
CA GLU A 691 -31.16 -9.78 -11.56
C GLU A 691 -30.97 -8.26 -11.48
N LEU A 692 -30.54 -7.68 -12.61
CA LEU A 692 -30.25 -6.26 -12.75
C LEU A 692 -31.15 -5.65 -13.83
N ARG A 693 -31.55 -4.40 -13.63
CA ARG A 693 -32.23 -3.59 -14.65
C ARG A 693 -31.52 -2.27 -14.84
N ASN A 694 -31.22 -1.93 -16.08
CA ASN A 694 -30.74 -0.60 -16.43
C ASN A 694 -31.93 0.28 -16.83
N THR A 695 -32.26 1.28 -16.01
CA THR A 695 -33.32 2.26 -16.28
C THR A 695 -32.81 3.47 -17.07
N GLY A 696 -31.52 3.52 -17.38
CA GLY A 696 -30.88 4.58 -18.13
C GLY A 696 -30.94 4.36 -19.65
N SER A 697 -30.49 5.38 -20.38
CA SER A 697 -30.46 5.41 -21.86
C SER A 697 -29.15 4.91 -22.47
N ARG A 698 -28.15 4.58 -21.65
CA ARG A 698 -26.86 4.02 -22.06
C ARG A 698 -26.64 2.66 -21.42
N ALA A 699 -26.00 1.74 -22.15
CA ALA A 699 -25.55 0.48 -21.57
C ALA A 699 -24.53 0.73 -20.46
N ALA A 700 -24.43 -0.20 -19.51
CA ALA A 700 -23.50 -0.10 -18.39
C ALA A 700 -22.84 -1.46 -18.14
N ALA A 701 -21.52 -1.44 -17.98
CA ALA A 701 -20.77 -2.57 -17.44
C ALA A 701 -20.80 -2.47 -15.91
N GLU A 702 -21.71 -3.19 -15.28
CA GLU A 702 -21.90 -3.15 -13.83
C GLU A 702 -21.05 -4.22 -13.14
N LEU A 703 -20.29 -3.81 -12.12
CA LEU A 703 -19.55 -4.73 -11.26
C LEU A 703 -20.39 -5.07 -10.03
N VAL A 704 -21.07 -6.21 -10.08
CA VAL A 704 -21.81 -6.77 -8.95
C VAL A 704 -20.82 -7.27 -7.90
N GLN A 705 -20.94 -6.79 -6.68
CA GLN A 705 -20.08 -7.16 -5.55
C GLN A 705 -20.91 -7.86 -4.47
N VAL A 706 -20.32 -8.89 -3.86
CA VAL A 706 -20.93 -9.69 -2.79
C VAL A 706 -20.06 -9.62 -1.56
N TYR A 707 -20.65 -9.17 -0.45
CA TYR A 707 -19.99 -9.06 0.84
C TYR A 707 -20.65 -9.97 1.87
N ALA A 708 -19.85 -10.60 2.73
CA ALA A 708 -20.35 -11.34 3.88
C ALA A 708 -20.30 -10.50 5.15
N SER A 709 -21.25 -10.75 6.06
CA SER A 709 -21.19 -10.30 7.45
C SER A 709 -21.80 -11.33 8.39
N ALA A 710 -21.27 -11.43 9.61
CA ALA A 710 -21.72 -12.40 10.61
C ALA A 710 -21.61 -11.85 12.05
N PRO A 711 -22.39 -10.81 12.41
CA PRO A 711 -22.25 -10.12 13.71
C PRO A 711 -22.59 -10.99 14.94
N GLY A 712 -23.26 -12.13 14.75
CA GLY A 712 -23.62 -13.06 15.82
C GLY A 712 -22.63 -14.20 16.03
N HIS A 713 -21.54 -14.24 15.26
CA HIS A 713 -20.53 -15.30 15.38
C HIS A 713 -19.66 -15.12 16.61
N ARG A 714 -19.05 -16.22 17.07
CA ARG A 714 -18.24 -16.24 18.29
C ARG A 714 -16.98 -15.40 18.10
N PHE A 715 -16.32 -15.55 16.95
CA PHE A 715 -15.22 -14.68 16.57
C PHE A 715 -15.78 -13.44 15.89
N GLU A 716 -15.21 -12.27 16.23
CA GLU A 716 -15.59 -11.03 15.58
C GLU A 716 -15.31 -11.11 14.08
N PHE A 717 -16.38 -11.17 13.30
CA PHE A 717 -16.35 -11.21 11.83
C PHE A 717 -16.31 -9.78 11.27
N PRO A 718 -15.66 -9.53 10.11
CA PRO A 718 -15.73 -8.24 9.43
C PRO A 718 -17.18 -7.73 9.28
N ARG A 719 -17.37 -6.41 9.34
CA ARG A 719 -18.67 -5.78 9.03
C ARG A 719 -19.05 -6.04 7.57
N ARG A 720 -18.04 -6.05 6.70
CA ARG A 720 -18.11 -6.35 5.27
C ARG A 720 -16.85 -7.13 4.94
N LEU A 721 -16.98 -8.32 4.35
CA LEU A 721 -15.87 -9.06 3.77
C LEU A 721 -16.19 -9.33 2.31
N LEU A 722 -15.38 -8.88 1.36
CA LEU A 722 -15.58 -9.16 -0.05
C LEU A 722 -15.38 -10.66 -0.32
N VAL A 723 -16.45 -11.33 -0.76
CA VAL A 723 -16.45 -12.79 -0.98
C VAL A 723 -16.66 -13.19 -2.44
N GLY A 724 -17.03 -12.24 -3.30
CA GLY A 724 -17.11 -12.46 -4.74
C GLY A 724 -17.51 -11.19 -5.48
N HIS A 725 -17.19 -11.14 -6.77
CA HIS A 725 -17.62 -10.09 -7.67
C HIS A 725 -17.78 -10.64 -9.09
N GLN A 726 -18.58 -9.96 -9.91
CA GLN A 726 -18.67 -10.24 -11.34
C GLN A 726 -19.11 -8.99 -12.11
N ARG A 727 -18.41 -8.71 -13.22
CA ARG A 727 -18.83 -7.69 -14.17
C ARG A 727 -19.82 -8.26 -15.18
N VAL A 728 -20.91 -7.51 -15.44
CA VAL A 728 -21.92 -7.86 -16.44
C VAL A 728 -22.34 -6.62 -17.24
N GLU A 729 -22.51 -6.80 -18.54
CA GLU A 729 -23.09 -5.76 -19.41
C GLU A 729 -24.61 -5.73 -19.25
N VAL A 730 -25.15 -4.56 -18.90
CA VAL A 730 -26.58 -4.32 -18.75
C VAL A 730 -27.04 -3.35 -19.85
N PRO A 731 -27.76 -3.83 -20.88
CA PRO A 731 -28.21 -3.00 -22.00
C PRO A 731 -29.10 -1.82 -21.54
N ALA A 732 -29.06 -0.70 -22.26
CA ALA A 732 -29.95 0.43 -21.99
C ALA A 732 -31.43 0.02 -21.99
N GLY A 733 -32.17 0.39 -20.94
CA GLY A 733 -33.57 -0.02 -20.75
C GLY A 733 -33.80 -1.53 -20.53
N GLY A 734 -32.73 -2.33 -20.53
CA GLY A 734 -32.76 -3.79 -20.50
C GLY A 734 -32.49 -4.39 -19.12
N THR A 735 -32.40 -5.71 -19.08
CA THR A 735 -32.04 -6.50 -17.90
C THR A 735 -30.84 -7.39 -18.19
N ALA A 736 -30.13 -7.77 -17.14
CA ALA A 736 -29.06 -8.76 -17.19
C ALA A 736 -29.02 -9.56 -15.89
N THR A 737 -28.38 -10.73 -15.95
CA THR A 737 -28.22 -11.62 -14.80
C THR A 737 -26.73 -11.79 -14.51
N ALA A 738 -26.31 -11.51 -13.28
CA ALA A 738 -24.99 -11.88 -12.77
C ALA A 738 -25.07 -13.19 -11.97
N ARG A 739 -24.05 -14.04 -12.11
CA ARG A 739 -23.83 -15.28 -11.37
C ARG A 739 -22.51 -15.19 -10.61
N VAL A 740 -22.59 -14.87 -9.32
CA VAL A 740 -21.40 -14.76 -8.46
C VAL A 740 -21.26 -16.04 -7.65
N THR A 741 -20.12 -16.72 -7.78
CA THR A 741 -19.79 -17.89 -6.95
C THR A 741 -18.99 -17.45 -5.74
N VAL A 742 -19.42 -17.90 -4.55
CA VAL A 742 -18.75 -17.66 -3.28
C VAL A 742 -18.25 -19.01 -2.75
N SER A 743 -16.93 -19.16 -2.62
CA SER A 743 -16.36 -20.29 -1.89
C SER A 743 -16.61 -20.10 -0.39
N LEU A 744 -17.05 -21.16 0.30
CA LEU A 744 -17.32 -21.07 1.74
C LEU A 744 -16.05 -20.87 2.57
N ASP A 745 -14.88 -21.29 2.07
CA ASP A 745 -13.60 -21.05 2.74
C ASP A 745 -13.27 -19.55 2.85
N ARG A 746 -13.89 -18.70 2.03
CA ARG A 746 -13.81 -17.23 2.12
C ARG A 746 -14.48 -16.67 3.36
N LEU A 747 -15.31 -17.46 4.04
CA LEU A 747 -15.99 -17.09 5.29
C LEU A 747 -15.20 -17.51 6.53
N ALA A 748 -13.99 -18.04 6.33
CA ALA A 748 -13.18 -18.53 7.43
C ALA A 748 -12.63 -17.37 8.28
N THR A 749 -12.63 -17.58 9.59
CA THR A 749 -11.95 -16.74 10.58
C THR A 749 -10.87 -17.56 11.27
N TYR A 750 -9.81 -16.92 11.74
CA TYR A 750 -8.73 -17.61 12.41
C TYR A 750 -9.11 -17.91 13.85
N SER A 751 -9.19 -19.20 14.18
CA SER A 751 -9.41 -19.65 15.54
C SER A 751 -8.09 -19.67 16.30
N VAL A 752 -7.95 -18.78 17.28
CA VAL A 752 -6.81 -18.78 18.23
C VAL A 752 -6.82 -19.98 19.18
N VAL A 753 -7.88 -20.79 19.18
CA VAL A 753 -7.98 -22.02 19.99
C VAL A 753 -7.51 -23.24 19.21
N GLU A 754 -7.90 -23.33 17.93
CA GLU A 754 -7.53 -24.46 17.06
C GLU A 754 -6.31 -24.18 16.19
N GLU A 755 -5.81 -22.93 16.21
CA GLU A 755 -4.63 -22.47 15.47
C GLU A 755 -4.76 -22.70 13.96
N ARG A 756 -5.95 -22.43 13.43
CA ARG A 756 -6.27 -22.58 11.99
C ARG A 756 -7.47 -21.72 11.59
N LEU A 757 -7.57 -21.46 10.28
CA LEU A 757 -8.75 -20.88 9.66
C LEU A 757 -9.93 -21.87 9.72
N LEU A 758 -11.09 -21.40 10.14
CA LEU A 758 -12.33 -22.17 10.25
C LEU A 758 -13.53 -21.35 9.79
N VAL A 759 -14.41 -21.98 9.02
CA VAL A 759 -15.75 -21.44 8.77
C VAL A 759 -16.61 -21.76 9.99
N GLU A 760 -17.06 -20.73 10.71
CA GLU A 760 -17.92 -20.93 11.88
C GLU A 760 -19.33 -21.32 11.43
N PRO A 761 -19.96 -22.32 12.06
CA PRO A 761 -21.35 -22.63 11.76
C PRO A 761 -22.27 -21.53 12.30
N GLY A 762 -23.34 -21.25 11.56
CA GLY A 762 -24.27 -20.17 11.86
C GLY A 762 -24.73 -19.45 10.60
N THR A 763 -25.47 -18.36 10.82
CA THR A 763 -26.02 -17.54 9.75
C THR A 763 -25.00 -16.47 9.32
N TYR A 764 -24.61 -16.53 8.06
CA TYR A 764 -23.95 -15.43 7.36
C TYR A 764 -24.99 -14.62 6.59
N GLN A 765 -24.81 -13.30 6.54
CA GLN A 765 -25.57 -12.44 5.62
C GLN A 765 -24.70 -12.14 4.40
N LEU A 766 -25.16 -12.56 3.23
CA LEU A 766 -24.57 -12.18 1.95
C LEU A 766 -25.28 -10.94 1.44
N LEU A 767 -24.54 -9.85 1.35
CA LEU A 767 -24.97 -8.51 0.97
C LEU A 767 -24.51 -8.24 -0.46
N VAL A 768 -25.41 -7.79 -1.34
CA VAL A 768 -25.14 -7.66 -2.77
C VAL A 768 -25.43 -6.24 -3.24
N GLY A 769 -24.50 -5.67 -4.01
CA GLY A 769 -24.67 -4.33 -4.57
C GLY A 769 -23.46 -3.82 -5.34
N ALA A 770 -23.39 -2.49 -5.46
CA ALA A 770 -22.44 -1.78 -6.32
C ALA A 770 -21.16 -1.34 -5.60
N SER A 771 -21.13 -1.35 -4.28
CA SER A 771 -19.95 -1.04 -3.45
C SER A 771 -20.12 -1.53 -2.02
N ALA A 772 -19.10 -1.41 -1.18
CA ALA A 772 -19.16 -1.84 0.22
C ALA A 772 -20.23 -1.13 1.09
N GLU A 773 -20.76 0.01 0.63
CA GLU A 773 -21.81 0.78 1.30
C GLU A 773 -23.10 0.97 0.48
N ASP A 774 -23.16 0.50 -0.77
CA ASP A 774 -24.38 0.45 -1.59
C ASP A 774 -24.77 -1.00 -1.85
N LEU A 775 -25.54 -1.57 -0.91
CA LEU A 775 -25.88 -3.00 -0.81
C LEU A 775 -27.40 -3.18 -0.69
N PRO A 776 -28.18 -2.96 -1.76
CA PRO A 776 -29.65 -2.97 -1.71
C PRO A 776 -30.26 -4.34 -1.47
N LEU A 777 -29.51 -5.43 -1.69
CA LEU A 777 -29.98 -6.79 -1.55
C LEU A 777 -29.21 -7.54 -0.45
N ALA A 778 -29.90 -8.43 0.26
CA ALA A 778 -29.31 -9.31 1.26
C ALA A 778 -30.00 -10.68 1.26
N VAL A 779 -29.23 -11.75 1.43
CA VAL A 779 -29.74 -13.12 1.54
C VAL A 779 -28.98 -13.88 2.63
N PRO A 780 -29.67 -14.61 3.53
CA PRO A 780 -29.00 -15.43 4.53
C PRO A 780 -28.40 -16.69 3.89
N LEU A 781 -27.20 -17.05 4.33
CA LEU A 781 -26.54 -18.32 4.07
C LEU A 781 -26.37 -19.04 5.42
N GLU A 782 -26.94 -20.23 5.54
CA GLU A 782 -26.84 -21.05 6.74
C GLU A 782 -25.68 -22.05 6.58
N VAL A 783 -24.65 -21.92 7.42
CA VAL A 783 -23.55 -22.90 7.43
C VAL A 783 -23.81 -23.91 8.56
N PRO A 784 -24.11 -25.18 8.24
CA PRO A 784 -24.47 -26.18 9.23
C PRO A 784 -23.24 -26.68 9.99
N GLY A 785 -23.37 -26.83 11.31
CA GLY A 785 -22.35 -27.45 12.13
C GLY A 785 -22.51 -27.14 13.61
N THR A 786 -21.61 -27.69 14.42
CA THR A 786 -21.45 -27.32 15.82
C THR A 786 -20.18 -26.50 15.96
N PRO A 787 -20.18 -25.38 16.70
CA PRO A 787 -18.97 -24.61 16.94
C PRO A 787 -17.81 -25.50 17.41
N GLY A 788 -16.60 -25.18 16.96
CA GLY A 788 -15.39 -25.89 17.36
C GLY A 788 -15.17 -25.88 18.87
N PRO A 789 -14.45 -26.86 19.43
CA PRO A 789 -14.24 -26.98 20.86
C PRO A 789 -13.60 -25.71 21.45
N GLY A 790 -13.96 -25.40 22.70
CA GLY A 790 -13.30 -24.37 23.49
C GLY A 790 -11.91 -24.78 23.99
N ARG A 791 -11.23 -23.88 24.72
CA ARG A 791 -9.95 -24.14 25.38
C ARG A 791 -10.09 -25.26 26.42
N ARG A 792 -9.04 -26.07 26.54
CA ARG A 792 -8.99 -27.25 27.42
C ARG A 792 -8.00 -27.04 28.56
N THR A 793 -8.41 -27.35 29.79
CA THR A 793 -7.51 -27.36 30.95
C THR A 793 -6.45 -28.44 30.79
N GLY A 794 -5.28 -28.23 31.40
CA GLY A 794 -4.14 -29.12 31.31
C GLY A 794 -3.40 -29.11 29.96
N GLN A 795 -3.70 -28.18 29.05
CA GLN A 795 -2.96 -28.02 27.78
C GLN A 795 -2.26 -26.66 27.71
N TRP A 796 -0.98 -26.69 27.31
CA TRP A 796 -0.24 -25.49 26.94
C TRP A 796 -0.71 -24.96 25.59
N PHE A 797 -0.82 -23.64 25.48
CA PHE A 797 -1.05 -22.93 24.22
C PHE A 797 -0.20 -21.65 24.18
N ARG A 798 -0.02 -21.08 22.99
CA ARG A 798 0.79 -19.85 22.81
C ARG A 798 0.12 -18.65 23.48
N ALA A 799 0.91 -17.83 24.16
CA ALA A 799 0.39 -16.65 24.83
C ALA A 799 -0.11 -15.59 23.83
N GLU A 800 0.41 -15.52 22.60
CA GLU A 800 -0.13 -14.63 21.55
C GLU A 800 -1.54 -15.02 21.08
N ASN A 801 -1.99 -16.24 21.37
CA ASN A 801 -3.33 -16.73 21.02
C ASN A 801 -4.37 -16.22 22.02
N PHE A 802 -4.41 -14.92 22.29
CA PHE A 802 -5.41 -14.26 23.11
C PHE A 802 -6.64 -13.87 22.29
N ASP A 803 -7.78 -13.68 22.97
CA ASP A 803 -9.03 -13.24 22.35
C ASP A 803 -9.13 -11.70 22.26
N SER A 804 -8.52 -10.99 23.20
CA SER A 804 -8.32 -9.54 23.13
C SER A 804 -7.20 -9.09 24.09
N CYS A 805 -6.68 -7.88 23.89
CA CYS A 805 -5.61 -7.35 24.72
C CYS A 805 -5.70 -5.82 24.93
N HIS A 806 -4.84 -5.31 25.80
CA HIS A 806 -4.59 -3.88 26.00
C HIS A 806 -3.13 -3.65 26.39
N ASN A 807 -2.52 -2.59 25.87
CA ASN A 807 -1.11 -2.22 26.11
C ASN A 807 -0.17 -3.44 25.98
N LEU A 808 -0.29 -4.15 24.85
CA LEU A 808 0.46 -5.37 24.59
C LEU A 808 1.36 -5.20 23.37
N ALA A 809 2.59 -5.70 23.46
CA ALA A 809 3.48 -5.94 22.35
C ALA A 809 3.66 -7.44 22.15
N LEU A 810 3.71 -7.84 20.88
CA LEU A 810 4.19 -9.15 20.49
C LEU A 810 5.69 -9.04 20.26
N VAL A 811 6.44 -9.94 20.88
CA VAL A 811 7.91 -9.94 20.86
C VAL A 811 8.44 -11.33 20.52
N PRO A 812 9.69 -11.45 20.04
CA PRO A 812 10.26 -12.75 19.72
C PRO A 812 10.43 -13.62 20.99
N GLU A 813 9.99 -14.89 20.93
CA GLU A 813 10.32 -15.89 21.94
C GLU A 813 11.82 -16.23 21.90
N THR A 814 12.32 -16.46 20.68
CA THR A 814 13.75 -16.56 20.37
C THR A 814 14.07 -15.66 19.18
N PRO A 815 15.36 -15.40 18.90
CA PRO A 815 15.75 -14.60 17.74
C PRO A 815 15.17 -15.11 16.41
N LEU A 816 15.05 -16.44 16.24
CA LEU A 816 14.70 -17.06 14.96
C LEU A 816 13.32 -17.72 14.91
N ALA A 817 12.64 -17.91 16.05
CA ALA A 817 11.36 -18.61 16.06
C ALA A 817 10.48 -18.27 17.27
N GLY A 818 9.16 -18.35 17.06
CA GLY A 818 8.13 -18.24 18.09
C GLY A 818 7.88 -16.82 18.59
N THR A 819 6.72 -16.59 19.19
CA THR A 819 6.31 -15.28 19.71
C THR A 819 5.96 -15.39 21.19
N ALA A 820 6.10 -14.27 21.87
CA ALA A 820 5.74 -14.07 23.26
C ALA A 820 5.00 -12.75 23.40
N ILE A 821 4.30 -12.60 24.52
CA ILE A 821 3.58 -11.38 24.86
C ILE A 821 4.32 -10.60 25.94
N ALA A 822 4.36 -9.28 25.80
CA ALA A 822 4.92 -8.36 26.80
C ALA A 822 4.08 -7.07 26.87
N PRO A 823 4.15 -6.28 27.96
CA PRO A 823 3.58 -4.93 27.95
C PRO A 823 4.24 -4.06 26.86
N ALA A 824 3.44 -3.34 26.07
CA ALA A 824 3.96 -2.40 25.06
C ALA A 824 4.67 -1.21 25.70
N ASP A 825 4.05 -0.60 26.70
CA ASP A 825 4.68 0.33 27.63
C ASP A 825 4.85 -0.38 28.99
N ALA A 826 6.10 -0.70 29.34
CA ALA A 826 6.44 -1.37 30.60
C ALA A 826 6.11 -0.55 31.86
N ALA A 827 5.87 0.78 31.73
CA ALA A 827 5.41 1.63 32.81
C ALA A 827 3.90 1.56 33.04
N ARG A 828 3.15 0.91 32.15
CA ARG A 828 1.69 0.72 32.23
C ARG A 828 1.35 -0.76 32.33
N LEU A 829 0.19 -1.04 32.91
CA LEU A 829 -0.32 -2.42 32.97
C LEU A 829 -0.78 -2.85 31.59
N GLY A 830 -0.23 -3.96 31.09
CA GLY A 830 -0.73 -4.68 29.91
C GLY A 830 -1.62 -5.84 30.35
N TRP A 831 -2.58 -6.25 29.52
CA TRP A 831 -3.33 -7.48 29.77
C TRP A 831 -3.74 -8.21 28.50
N THR A 832 -3.86 -9.53 28.59
CA THR A 832 -4.47 -10.42 27.60
C THR A 832 -5.67 -11.12 28.19
N LEU A 833 -6.71 -11.31 27.38
CA LEU A 833 -7.94 -12.02 27.75
C LEU A 833 -8.02 -13.35 27.01
N TYR A 834 -8.28 -14.42 27.74
CA TYR A 834 -8.51 -15.76 27.19
C TYR A 834 -9.92 -16.24 27.55
N ARG A 835 -10.73 -16.58 26.55
CA ARG A 835 -12.12 -17.02 26.68
C ARG A 835 -12.29 -18.48 26.25
N GLY A 836 -13.51 -18.97 26.41
CA GLY A 836 -13.97 -20.22 25.80
C GLY A 836 -13.54 -21.47 26.58
N TRP A 837 -13.41 -21.39 27.90
CA TRP A 837 -13.07 -22.53 28.74
C TRP A 837 -14.31 -23.34 29.12
N ASN A 838 -14.22 -24.67 29.05
CA ASN A 838 -15.26 -25.58 29.53
C ASN A 838 -15.25 -25.61 31.07
N ALA A 839 -15.88 -24.60 31.68
CA ALA A 839 -15.92 -24.30 33.12
C ALA A 839 -14.57 -23.83 33.71
N VAL A 840 -14.51 -22.55 34.09
CA VAL A 840 -13.53 -22.04 35.07
C VAL A 840 -14.34 -21.82 36.36
N PRO A 841 -14.31 -22.75 37.33
CA PRO A 841 -14.93 -22.53 38.62
C PRO A 841 -14.31 -21.31 39.32
N ALA A 842 -15.13 -20.47 39.94
CA ALA A 842 -14.69 -19.33 40.74
C ALA A 842 -14.18 -19.77 42.14
N ASP A 843 -14.26 -21.06 42.41
CA ASP A 843 -13.96 -21.78 43.63
C ASP A 843 -12.55 -22.40 43.55
N GLY A 844 -11.73 -22.09 44.57
CA GLY A 844 -10.28 -22.36 44.57
C GLY A 844 -9.91 -23.82 44.30
N GLY A 845 -8.76 -24.00 43.64
CA GLY A 845 -8.25 -25.32 43.21
C GLY A 845 -7.48 -25.31 41.89
N HIS A 846 -7.60 -24.22 41.12
CA HIS A 846 -6.92 -24.05 39.82
C HIS A 846 -5.59 -23.30 39.94
N ALA A 847 -4.72 -23.50 38.94
CA ALA A 847 -3.50 -22.72 38.78
C ALA A 847 -3.31 -22.31 37.32
N VAL A 848 -2.68 -21.15 37.09
CA VAL A 848 -2.15 -20.78 35.78
C VAL A 848 -0.66 -21.05 35.77
N LEU A 849 -0.22 -21.88 34.84
CA LEU A 849 1.17 -22.10 34.53
C LEU A 849 1.55 -21.19 33.35
N LEU A 850 2.71 -20.54 33.48
CA LEU A 850 3.25 -19.60 32.48
C LEU A 850 4.67 -20.02 32.13
N ASP A 851 5.00 -20.02 30.84
CA ASP A 851 6.38 -20.17 30.38
C ASP A 851 6.97 -18.78 30.12
N MET A 852 7.94 -18.39 30.95
CA MET A 852 8.52 -17.04 30.96
C MET A 852 9.79 -17.00 30.09
N VAL A 853 9.77 -16.20 29.02
CA VAL A 853 10.92 -16.01 28.11
C VAL A 853 11.99 -15.11 28.73
N ALA A 854 11.56 -14.07 29.46
CA ALA A 854 12.45 -13.17 30.17
C ALA A 854 11.71 -12.39 31.27
N GLY A 855 12.37 -12.24 32.41
CA GLY A 855 12.05 -11.26 33.44
C GLY A 855 12.81 -9.93 33.26
N PRO A 856 12.53 -8.92 34.10
CA PRO A 856 13.04 -7.57 33.91
C PRO A 856 14.58 -7.47 33.90
N ALA A 857 15.13 -6.49 33.18
CA ALA A 857 16.54 -6.16 33.29
C ALA A 857 16.84 -5.50 34.65
N ARG A 858 17.99 -5.86 35.25
CA ARG A 858 18.63 -5.27 36.46
C ARG A 858 17.76 -4.31 37.31
N GLY A 859 17.30 -4.79 38.47
CA GLY A 859 16.75 -3.94 39.55
C GLY A 859 15.28 -3.54 39.43
N ALA A 860 14.65 -3.70 38.25
CA ALA A 860 13.20 -3.51 38.09
C ALA A 860 12.44 -4.78 38.52
N ALA A 861 11.32 -4.61 39.24
CA ALA A 861 10.45 -5.73 39.59
C ALA A 861 9.34 -5.88 38.54
N GLY A 862 9.17 -7.11 38.01
CA GLY A 862 8.03 -7.46 37.17
C GLY A 862 6.93 -8.09 38.01
N ASN A 863 5.68 -8.01 37.57
CA ASN A 863 4.57 -8.65 38.24
C ASN A 863 3.62 -9.24 37.21
N VAL A 864 3.15 -10.45 37.50
CA VAL A 864 2.13 -11.12 36.70
C VAL A 864 0.94 -11.43 37.61
N ARG A 865 -0.26 -11.10 37.15
CA ARG A 865 -1.50 -11.33 37.91
C ARG A 865 -2.50 -12.07 37.04
N VAL A 866 -3.27 -12.94 37.67
CA VAL A 866 -4.39 -13.61 37.04
C VAL A 866 -5.66 -13.01 37.57
N GLN A 867 -6.53 -12.58 36.66
CA GLN A 867 -7.84 -12.03 36.99
C GLN A 867 -8.96 -12.85 36.37
N VAL A 868 -10.09 -12.95 37.05
CA VAL A 868 -11.32 -13.57 36.52
C VAL A 868 -12.46 -12.54 36.51
N PRO A 869 -13.50 -12.74 35.68
CA PRO A 869 -14.66 -11.85 35.67
C PRO A 869 -15.29 -11.71 37.06
N GLY A 870 -15.61 -10.48 37.43
CA GLY A 870 -16.36 -10.11 38.63
C GLY A 870 -17.74 -9.53 38.29
N PRO A 871 -18.52 -9.13 39.30
CA PRO A 871 -19.80 -8.47 39.09
C PRO A 871 -19.65 -7.14 38.33
N ALA A 872 -20.66 -6.77 37.52
CA ALA A 872 -20.74 -5.47 36.85
C ALA A 872 -19.49 -5.09 36.01
N ASP A 873 -19.03 -6.02 35.16
CA ASP A 873 -17.86 -5.85 34.27
C ASP A 873 -16.53 -5.54 34.97
N THR A 874 -16.41 -5.88 36.26
CA THR A 874 -15.15 -5.79 37.00
C THR A 874 -14.26 -7.02 36.80
N TRP A 875 -12.97 -6.90 37.13
CA TRP A 875 -12.00 -8.00 37.07
C TRP A 875 -11.34 -8.19 38.43
N ASN A 876 -11.49 -9.39 39.01
CA ASN A 876 -10.98 -9.74 40.32
C ASN A 876 -9.64 -10.45 40.21
N THR A 877 -8.62 -9.96 40.91
CA THR A 877 -7.32 -10.65 40.98
C THR A 877 -7.42 -11.86 41.91
N VAL A 878 -7.15 -13.06 41.37
CA VAL A 878 -7.24 -14.34 42.10
C VAL A 878 -5.88 -14.98 42.35
N GLY A 879 -4.82 -14.43 41.76
CA GLY A 879 -3.44 -14.85 41.99
C GLY A 879 -2.46 -13.83 41.43
N SER A 880 -1.26 -13.77 42.00
CA SER A 880 -0.17 -12.95 41.49
C SER A 880 1.19 -13.54 41.83
N ALA A 881 2.19 -13.17 41.04
CA ALA A 881 3.57 -13.56 41.23
C ALA A 881 4.51 -12.42 40.84
N ARG A 882 5.49 -12.17 41.71
CA ARG A 882 6.56 -11.20 41.47
C ARG A 882 7.69 -11.88 40.70
N ILE A 883 8.12 -11.27 39.61
CA ILE A 883 9.18 -11.78 38.74
C ILE A 883 10.50 -11.13 39.11
N THR A 884 11.50 -11.96 39.43
CA THR A 884 12.86 -11.51 39.71
C THR A 884 13.58 -11.13 38.41
N PRO A 885 14.51 -10.17 38.45
CA PRO A 885 15.28 -9.80 37.26
C PRO A 885 15.98 -11.00 36.62
N GLY A 886 15.82 -11.14 35.30
CA GLY A 886 16.42 -12.22 34.52
C GLY A 886 15.80 -13.62 34.69
N PHE A 887 14.69 -13.77 35.42
CA PHE A 887 13.99 -15.06 35.53
C PHE A 887 13.56 -15.59 34.16
N ARG A 888 13.78 -16.88 33.92
CA ARG A 888 13.31 -17.63 32.75
C ARG A 888 12.86 -19.01 33.19
N GLY A 889 11.77 -19.53 32.61
CA GLY A 889 11.22 -20.84 32.91
C GLY A 889 9.78 -20.80 33.42
N GLU A 890 9.29 -21.94 33.90
CA GLU A 890 7.90 -22.12 34.29
C GLU A 890 7.56 -21.43 35.61
N LEU A 891 6.42 -20.75 35.64
CA LEU A 891 5.86 -20.06 36.78
C LEU A 891 4.44 -20.54 37.07
N GLU A 892 4.20 -21.04 38.27
CA GLU A 892 2.87 -21.42 38.76
C GLU A 892 2.24 -20.29 39.58
N ILE A 893 1.04 -19.86 39.19
CA ILE A 893 0.21 -18.91 39.92
C ILE A 893 -1.07 -19.62 40.36
N ARG A 894 -1.14 -19.99 41.64
CA ARG A 894 -2.34 -20.62 42.22
C ARG A 894 -3.46 -19.61 42.39
N MET A 895 -4.66 -19.99 41.97
CA MET A 895 -5.88 -19.23 42.19
C MET A 895 -6.42 -19.53 43.60
N GLY A 896 -6.47 -18.51 44.45
CA GLY A 896 -7.06 -18.58 45.79
C GLY A 896 -8.03 -17.43 46.01
N SER A 897 -9.01 -17.61 46.90
CA SER A 897 -9.95 -16.56 47.29
C SER A 897 -9.23 -15.40 48.00
N GLY A 898 -8.68 -14.48 47.22
CA GLY A 898 -8.13 -13.21 47.69
C GLY A 898 -9.26 -12.33 48.19
N THR A 899 -9.21 -12.02 49.49
CA THR A 899 -10.06 -11.11 50.27
C THR A 899 -10.70 -9.97 49.47
N ALA A 900 -12.02 -9.85 49.56
CA ALA A 900 -12.75 -8.65 49.17
C ALA A 900 -12.17 -7.40 49.87
N PRO A 901 -12.02 -6.26 49.19
CA PRO A 901 -11.70 -5.01 49.88
C PRO A 901 -12.89 -4.63 50.76
N ALA A 902 -12.68 -4.59 52.07
CA ALA A 902 -13.64 -4.03 53.00
C ALA A 902 -13.71 -2.51 52.78
N GLY A 903 -14.83 -2.03 52.22
CA GLY A 903 -15.24 -0.63 52.34
C GLY A 903 -15.75 0.03 51.06
N ALA A 904 -17.06 -0.06 50.81
CA ALA A 904 -17.85 1.01 50.17
C ALA A 904 -19.33 0.79 50.52
N GLY A 905 -19.96 1.82 51.09
CA GLY A 905 -21.35 1.79 51.57
C GLY A 905 -22.42 1.78 50.46
N PRO A 906 -23.72 1.73 50.83
CA PRO A 906 -24.79 1.48 49.88
C PRO A 906 -25.23 2.77 49.18
N SER A 907 -25.32 2.77 47.85
CA SER A 907 -26.25 3.68 47.15
C SER A 907 -26.71 3.14 45.79
N GLY A 908 -28.04 3.09 45.64
CA GLY A 908 -28.77 3.47 44.43
C GLY A 908 -28.66 2.60 43.17
N ALA A 909 -29.61 1.68 43.00
CA ALA A 909 -29.84 0.90 41.77
C ALA A 909 -30.32 1.75 40.56
N ARG A 910 -30.02 1.27 39.33
CA ARG A 910 -30.94 1.11 38.18
C ARG A 910 -30.30 0.20 37.08
N PRO A 911 -31.10 -0.44 36.20
CA PRO A 911 -30.95 -1.86 35.86
C PRO A 911 -30.02 -2.17 34.69
N SER A 912 -29.53 -3.41 34.76
CA SER A 912 -28.66 -4.12 33.84
C SER A 912 -29.27 -4.34 32.46
N ARG A 913 -28.40 -4.23 31.45
CA ARG A 913 -28.52 -5.02 30.22
C ARG A 913 -28.28 -6.48 30.60
N ALA A 914 -29.21 -7.36 30.25
CA ALA A 914 -29.15 -8.76 30.60
C ALA A 914 -27.85 -9.40 30.08
N ALA A 915 -26.98 -9.83 30.99
CA ALA A 915 -25.95 -10.80 30.70
C ALA A 915 -26.66 -12.13 30.42
N THR A 916 -26.65 -12.57 29.18
CA THR A 916 -27.07 -13.92 28.81
C THR A 916 -26.12 -14.94 29.46
N PRO A 917 -26.64 -15.90 30.23
CA PRO A 917 -25.82 -16.92 30.88
C PRO A 917 -25.49 -18.04 29.88
N SER A 918 -24.36 -17.95 29.19
CA SER A 918 -23.79 -19.09 28.43
C SER A 918 -22.30 -19.01 28.10
N ASP A 919 -21.57 -17.96 28.53
CA ASP A 919 -20.15 -17.86 28.19
C ASP A 919 -19.31 -18.81 29.05
N GLY A 920 -18.62 -19.75 28.38
CA GLY A 920 -17.57 -20.55 29.01
C GLY A 920 -16.57 -19.64 29.75
N GLY A 921 -15.92 -20.18 30.79
CA GLY A 921 -15.08 -19.39 31.68
C GLY A 921 -14.01 -18.56 30.93
N ALA A 922 -13.55 -17.48 31.58
CA ALA A 922 -12.54 -16.59 31.03
C ALA A 922 -11.57 -16.14 32.13
N PHE A 923 -10.33 -15.83 31.76
CA PHE A 923 -9.40 -15.14 32.66
C PHE A 923 -8.54 -14.13 31.89
N ARG A 924 -8.06 -13.11 32.60
CA ARG A 924 -7.06 -12.16 32.13
C ARG A 924 -5.71 -12.46 32.75
N LEU A 925 -4.68 -12.39 31.93
CA LEU A 925 -3.30 -12.31 32.38
C LEU A 925 -2.88 -10.84 32.34
N VAL A 926 -2.57 -10.26 33.49
CA VAL A 926 -2.11 -8.87 33.63
C VAL A 926 -0.60 -8.88 33.83
N LEU A 927 0.10 -8.11 33.00
CA LEU A 927 1.55 -8.01 32.93
C LEU A 927 1.98 -6.60 33.34
N GLU A 928 2.99 -6.52 34.21
CA GLU A 928 3.56 -5.26 34.69
C GLU A 928 5.08 -5.33 34.66
N GLY A 929 5.72 -4.26 34.17
CA GLY A 929 7.16 -4.21 33.97
C GLY A 929 7.62 -5.03 32.76
N ALA A 930 8.93 -5.16 32.60
CA ALA A 930 9.54 -5.90 31.49
C ALA A 930 9.44 -7.42 31.72
N VAL A 931 8.27 -7.99 31.52
CA VAL A 931 7.99 -9.43 31.58
C VAL A 931 7.52 -9.92 30.22
N ALA A 932 7.97 -11.12 29.82
CA ALA A 932 7.54 -11.77 28.58
C ALA A 932 7.11 -13.22 28.82
N VAL A 933 5.95 -13.59 28.25
CA VAL A 933 5.33 -14.91 28.41
C VAL A 933 5.15 -15.55 27.03
N SER A 934 5.68 -16.75 26.79
CA SER A 934 5.52 -17.47 25.51
C SER A 934 4.32 -18.40 25.50
N ARG A 935 4.03 -19.04 26.64
CA ARG A 935 2.96 -20.04 26.74
C ARG A 935 2.17 -19.89 28.03
N VAL A 936 0.92 -20.33 27.97
CA VAL A 936 -0.02 -20.33 29.08
C VAL A 936 -0.71 -21.69 29.17
N GLN A 937 -0.96 -22.17 30.38
CA GLN A 937 -1.75 -23.36 30.66
C GLN A 937 -2.62 -23.12 31.90
N LEU A 938 -3.90 -23.46 31.83
CA LEU A 938 -4.80 -23.47 32.98
C LEU A 938 -4.94 -24.91 33.47
N THR A 939 -4.62 -25.18 34.74
CA THR A 939 -4.72 -26.51 35.36
C THR A 939 -5.80 -26.56 36.42
#